data_AF-A0A7W8LQF0-F1
#
_entry.id   AF-A0A7W8LQF0-F1
#
_cell.length_a   1.000
_cell.length_b   1.000
_cell.length_c   1.000
_cell.angle_alpha   90.00
_cell.angle_beta   90.00
_cell.angle_gamma   90.00
#
_symmetry.space_group_name_H-M   'P 1'
#
loop_
_entity.id
_entity.type
_entity.pdbx_description
1 polymer ?
#
loop_
_entity_poly.entity_id
_entity_poly.type
_entity_poly.pdbx_seq_one_letter_code
_entity_poly.pdbx_strand_id
1 'polypeptide(L)'
;MKKHSLGRWTTSLLAALACCAAAQVGPGSYGGTVSGLDLMDVDLMFIGAHPDDDGGVTATLARYVLDGGHKATVITLTGGEGGGNATGTETGRALGLIREEEERRSLSMVGVTSPHFLGLRDFYFTLSAEETEKMWGGQAFVCDVVRIVRVRRPEVILTMWPGPGTHGQHQMATRAATLAYNYAGDAKYCPEQLKEGIVPFTPLKLYYYPGSAADATVRIPTDDISRTARIRYADLKSVAQFNYRSQGWDATNTLPARAANPESFMLVGARVPVAEQETSLLTGAVTAGTSPVGVRLEIRPDSYEIGLGRAAPVRVTLTNQTGMPMTATRLRLNAPEGWQVTGGSASRTLAPGETHTAVFNVTAPAGAKAENMRLTASYTATQEDRGISGRNAAFVRPLPAVVATFAPTFDVAGYQAFARETGTEWVTGSLATRLPLVVGQSTEVTVNVTNRGTSAASGQLELKLPPGVTLVGSPQYQVGAGATTQVRVQLQATAAALPAGRQSALLPISLSTAGFTDQANAYVLPSLTIPRLGTAPKIDGDLSDMAAGAGGALGPEDLWWRTKPDSPADASASFKMGYDDQYLYVGLNVKDELVACNIAPNDVKAQLRSDAIGITVDPTGQSRDTSTTLQAAAFPCTTAGFQARGFRDADANQGVMEETAPGMQVASVKVDGGYAIEFRLPWAAMPTQPKAGATVGLNLVMYDGDQEGARVGANISQSGLAWSAFSWGGKQALPYLWPRVTLGN
;
A
#
# COMPACT_ATOMS: atom_id res chain seq x y z
N MET A 1 79.05 33.49 -16.07
CA MET A 1 79.38 33.38 -17.51
C MET A 1 78.08 33.09 -18.25
N LYS A 2 77.70 33.67 -19.38
CA LYS A 2 78.08 34.86 -20.17
C LYS A 2 76.83 35.12 -21.05
N LYS A 3 76.58 36.40 -21.35
CA LYS A 3 75.53 36.92 -22.24
C LYS A 3 75.62 36.37 -23.69
N HIS A 4 74.52 36.50 -24.44
CA HIS A 4 74.35 37.04 -25.83
C HIS A 4 72.94 36.62 -26.32
N SER A 5 71.96 37.44 -26.72
CA SER A 5 71.74 38.64 -27.55
C SER A 5 71.38 38.36 -29.03
N LEU A 6 70.24 38.94 -29.45
CA LEU A 6 69.68 39.18 -30.81
C LEU A 6 69.10 37.94 -31.52
N GLY A 7 67.82 37.87 -31.93
CA GLY A 7 67.08 38.69 -32.92
C GLY A 7 66.88 37.82 -34.18
N ARG A 8 65.84 37.83 -35.03
CA ARG A 8 64.56 38.52 -35.23
C ARG A 8 63.89 37.79 -36.45
N TRP A 9 62.57 37.54 -36.44
CA TRP A 9 61.61 37.45 -37.60
C TRP A 9 61.73 36.21 -38.52
N THR A 10 60.72 35.56 -39.15
CA THR A 10 59.24 35.57 -39.36
C THR A 10 58.98 34.32 -40.24
N THR A 11 57.91 33.50 -40.21
CA THR A 11 56.47 33.59 -40.58
C THR A 11 55.99 32.10 -40.53
N SER A 12 54.84 31.65 -40.01
CA SER A 12 53.45 31.90 -40.42
C SER A 12 52.48 31.06 -39.56
N LEU A 13 51.27 31.60 -39.34
CA LEU A 13 49.94 30.98 -39.17
C LEU A 13 49.79 29.71 -38.29
N LEU A 14 49.05 29.81 -37.19
CA LEU A 14 47.58 29.61 -37.17
C LEU A 14 47.04 29.92 -35.76
N ALA A 15 46.05 30.81 -35.69
CA ALA A 15 45.31 31.11 -34.48
C ALA A 15 44.28 30.00 -34.22
N ALA A 16 44.28 29.44 -33.01
CA ALA A 16 43.17 28.65 -32.49
C ALA A 16 42.70 29.31 -31.19
N LEU A 17 41.45 29.77 -31.23
CA LEU A 17 40.69 30.32 -30.12
C LEU A 17 40.63 29.31 -28.97
N ALA A 18 41.09 29.72 -27.79
CA ALA A 18 40.70 29.12 -26.53
C ALA A 18 39.29 29.63 -26.17
N CYS A 19 38.27 28.86 -26.57
CA CYS A 19 36.91 29.07 -26.08
C CYS A 19 36.82 28.43 -24.69
N CYS A 20 36.65 29.26 -23.65
CA CYS A 20 36.37 28.80 -22.29
C CYS A 20 34.99 28.13 -22.26
N ALA A 21 34.97 26.81 -22.13
CA ALA A 21 33.75 26.09 -21.76
C ALA A 21 33.51 26.25 -20.26
N ALA A 22 32.73 27.27 -19.87
CA ALA A 22 32.12 27.31 -18.56
C ALA A 22 31.04 26.22 -18.50
N ALA A 23 31.20 25.26 -17.59
CA ALA A 23 30.15 24.28 -17.28
C ALA A 23 28.91 25.03 -16.75
N GLN A 24 27.79 24.93 -17.47
CA GLN A 24 26.51 25.42 -16.99
C GLN A 24 26.02 24.49 -15.88
N VAL A 25 26.20 24.92 -14.64
CA VAL A 25 25.53 24.35 -13.47
C VAL A 25 24.06 24.81 -13.54
N GLY A 26 23.11 23.86 -13.52
CA GLY A 26 21.69 24.18 -13.55
C GLY A 26 21.24 24.97 -12.32
N PRO A 27 20.09 25.67 -12.36
CA PRO A 27 19.49 26.25 -11.17
C PRO A 27 18.97 25.12 -10.28
N GLY A 28 19.83 24.69 -9.37
CA GLY A 28 19.65 23.63 -8.39
C GLY A 28 21.03 23.34 -7.79
N SER A 29 21.24 23.72 -6.53
CA SER A 29 22.50 23.64 -5.76
C SER A 29 23.60 24.69 -6.06
N TYR A 30 23.29 25.94 -5.68
CA TYR A 30 24.16 27.06 -5.23
C TYR A 30 25.10 27.82 -6.22
N GLY A 31 24.82 29.12 -6.39
CA GLY A 31 25.74 30.13 -6.92
C GLY A 31 26.44 30.97 -5.83
N GLY A 32 26.82 30.36 -4.70
CA GLY A 32 27.41 31.03 -3.53
C GLY A 32 28.23 30.12 -2.61
N THR A 33 28.67 30.61 -1.44
CA THR A 33 29.37 29.79 -0.42
C THR A 33 28.45 28.70 0.12
N VAL A 34 28.78 27.44 -0.14
CA VAL A 34 28.03 26.26 0.32
C VAL A 34 28.14 26.14 1.84
N SER A 35 27.02 26.24 2.55
CA SER A 35 27.01 26.00 4.01
C SER A 35 27.07 24.50 4.33
N GLY A 36 27.36 24.13 5.59
CA GLY A 36 27.30 22.73 6.01
C GLY A 36 25.91 22.11 5.84
N LEU A 37 24.84 22.91 5.95
CA LEU A 37 23.46 22.48 5.70
C LEU A 37 23.22 22.18 4.21
N ASP A 38 23.80 22.98 3.32
CA ASP A 38 23.68 22.82 1.86
C ASP A 38 24.38 21.55 1.34
N LEU A 39 25.32 21.01 2.11
CA LEU A 39 25.93 19.70 1.84
C LEU A 39 24.98 18.55 2.16
N MET A 40 24.03 18.74 3.09
CA MET A 40 23.08 17.71 3.51
C MET A 40 21.80 17.71 2.66
N ASP A 41 21.53 18.79 1.93
CA ASP A 41 20.33 18.90 1.09
C ASP A 41 20.24 17.84 0.00
N VAL A 42 19.02 17.45 -0.29
CA VAL A 42 18.67 16.57 -1.41
C VAL A 42 17.52 17.18 -2.21
N ASP A 43 17.45 16.89 -3.50
CA ASP A 43 16.35 17.32 -4.36
C ASP A 43 15.15 16.35 -4.28
N LEU A 44 15.43 15.05 -4.10
CA LEU A 44 14.44 13.99 -4.00
C LEU A 44 14.62 13.13 -2.76
N MET A 45 13.51 12.69 -2.19
CA MET A 45 13.49 11.72 -1.09
C MET A 45 12.44 10.66 -1.34
N PHE A 46 12.82 9.39 -1.31
CA PHE A 46 11.88 8.28 -1.21
C PHE A 46 11.70 7.86 0.25
N ILE A 47 10.46 7.59 0.66
CA ILE A 47 10.11 7.14 2.01
C ILE A 47 9.33 5.82 1.89
N GLY A 48 9.94 4.72 2.34
CA GLY A 48 9.38 3.36 2.30
C GLY A 48 9.43 2.65 3.65
N ALA A 49 8.81 1.47 3.75
CA ALA A 49 8.70 0.73 5.00
C ALA A 49 9.88 -0.22 5.21
N HIS A 50 10.26 -0.99 4.19
CA HIS A 50 11.26 -2.05 4.27
C HIS A 50 12.37 -1.88 3.22
N PRO A 51 13.56 -2.46 3.48
CA PRO A 51 14.62 -2.53 2.48
C PRO A 51 14.19 -3.39 1.27
N ASP A 52 14.05 -2.74 0.11
CA ASP A 52 13.54 -3.20 -1.20
C ASP A 52 12.41 -2.34 -1.78
N ASP A 53 11.70 -1.58 -0.93
CA ASP A 53 10.58 -0.72 -1.34
C ASP A 53 11.03 0.38 -2.32
N ASP A 54 12.31 0.78 -2.30
CA ASP A 54 12.92 1.72 -3.25
C ASP A 54 12.98 1.16 -4.69
N GLY A 55 12.73 -0.14 -4.86
CA GLY A 55 12.75 -0.82 -6.14
C GLY A 55 11.82 -0.22 -7.20
N GLY A 56 10.77 0.51 -6.80
CA GLY A 56 9.90 1.22 -7.73
C GLY A 56 10.46 2.55 -8.25
N VAL A 57 11.56 3.05 -7.68
CA VAL A 57 12.16 4.36 -8.00
C VAL A 57 13.64 4.27 -8.40
N THR A 58 14.28 3.10 -8.29
CA THR A 58 15.73 2.91 -8.52
C THR A 58 16.21 3.46 -9.88
N ALA A 59 15.50 3.20 -10.98
CA ALA A 59 15.91 3.70 -12.31
C ALA A 59 15.75 5.23 -12.43
N THR A 60 14.70 5.77 -11.82
CA THR A 60 14.43 7.21 -11.73
C THR A 60 15.51 7.92 -10.91
N LEU A 61 15.92 7.34 -9.77
CA LEU A 61 17.04 7.86 -8.97
C LEU A 61 18.33 7.86 -9.79
N ALA A 62 18.66 6.77 -10.48
CA ALA A 62 19.84 6.71 -11.34
C ALA A 62 19.82 7.82 -12.40
N ARG A 63 18.67 8.06 -13.04
CA ARG A 63 18.51 9.13 -14.05
C ARG A 63 18.78 10.51 -13.48
N TYR A 64 18.19 10.83 -12.33
CA TYR A 64 18.35 12.18 -11.77
C TYR A 64 19.70 12.38 -11.09
N VAL A 65 20.20 11.37 -10.39
CA VAL A 65 21.44 11.48 -9.62
C VAL A 65 22.67 11.35 -10.52
N LEU A 66 22.81 10.25 -11.26
CA LEU A 66 24.03 9.98 -12.04
C LEU A 66 24.15 10.87 -13.27
N ASP A 67 23.03 11.17 -13.93
CA ASP A 67 23.00 11.82 -15.25
C ASP A 67 22.45 13.25 -15.20
N GLY A 68 21.64 13.57 -14.18
CA GLY A 68 21.03 14.88 -13.96
C GLY A 68 21.80 15.77 -12.96
N GLY A 69 22.72 15.20 -12.19
CA GLY A 69 23.49 15.94 -11.17
C GLY A 69 22.68 16.33 -9.93
N HIS A 70 21.51 15.74 -9.75
CA HIS A 70 20.65 15.95 -8.58
C HIS A 70 21.09 15.09 -7.39
N LYS A 71 20.64 15.45 -6.20
CA LYS A 71 20.89 14.71 -4.97
C LYS A 71 19.62 13.99 -4.54
N ALA A 72 19.75 12.75 -4.09
CA ALA A 72 18.62 12.00 -3.54
C ALA A 72 19.01 11.24 -2.27
N THR A 73 17.99 10.92 -1.47
CA THR A 73 18.11 10.00 -0.33
C THR A 73 16.89 9.08 -0.25
N VAL A 74 17.03 8.01 0.52
CA VAL A 74 15.98 7.06 0.87
C VAL A 74 15.85 7.03 2.38
N ILE A 75 14.62 7.04 2.88
CA ILE A 75 14.29 6.71 4.25
C ILE A 75 13.55 5.38 4.26
N THR A 76 14.09 4.43 5.00
CA THR A 76 13.49 3.12 5.23
C THR A 76 13.11 3.01 6.70
N LEU A 77 11.83 2.77 6.99
CA LEU A 77 11.35 2.87 8.37
C LEU A 77 11.78 1.68 9.25
N THR A 78 11.97 0.50 8.67
CA THR A 78 12.34 -0.74 9.38
C THR A 78 13.60 -1.39 8.81
N GLY A 79 14.06 -2.49 9.42
CA GLY A 79 15.08 -3.36 8.83
C GLY A 79 14.52 -4.44 7.91
N GLY A 80 13.20 -4.55 7.75
CA GLY A 80 12.57 -5.67 7.04
C GLY A 80 12.77 -7.02 7.75
N GLU A 81 12.98 -7.02 9.06
CA GLU A 81 13.30 -8.22 9.83
C GLU A 81 12.15 -9.20 10.07
N GLY A 82 10.91 -8.79 9.76
CA GLY A 82 9.69 -9.60 9.88
C GLY A 82 9.42 -10.47 8.64
N GLY A 83 10.15 -10.23 7.54
CA GLY A 83 10.04 -11.00 6.30
C GLY A 83 10.77 -12.34 6.31
N GLY A 84 10.49 -13.18 5.31
CA GLY A 84 11.22 -14.44 5.07
C GLY A 84 12.61 -14.21 4.47
N ASN A 85 13.51 -15.19 4.59
CA ASN A 85 14.89 -15.13 4.09
C ASN A 85 15.12 -16.19 3.00
N ALA A 86 15.44 -15.76 1.77
CA ALA A 86 15.66 -16.66 0.63
C ALA A 86 17.08 -17.29 0.60
N THR A 87 18.04 -16.68 1.30
CA THR A 87 19.46 -17.03 1.21
C THR A 87 20.00 -17.80 2.41
N GLY A 88 19.36 -17.67 3.57
CA GLY A 88 19.89 -18.16 4.84
C GLY A 88 18.81 -18.46 5.87
N THR A 89 19.24 -18.69 7.10
CA THR A 89 18.36 -19.07 8.21
C THR A 89 18.09 -17.93 9.20
N GLU A 90 18.80 -16.81 9.04
CA GLU A 90 18.70 -15.61 9.85
C GLU A 90 17.29 -15.04 9.81
N THR A 91 16.78 -14.63 10.97
CA THR A 91 15.49 -13.98 11.18
C THR A 91 15.66 -12.80 12.14
N GLY A 92 14.63 -11.97 12.27
CA GLY A 92 14.64 -10.88 13.23
C GLY A 92 15.82 -9.93 12.99
N ARG A 93 16.35 -9.32 14.05
CA ARG A 93 17.35 -8.24 13.92
C ARG A 93 18.58 -8.63 13.08
N ALA A 94 18.99 -9.90 13.10
CA ALA A 94 20.10 -10.39 12.27
C ALA A 94 19.80 -10.27 10.77
N LEU A 95 18.58 -10.65 10.35
CA LEU A 95 18.11 -10.44 8.98
C LEU A 95 17.98 -8.95 8.65
N GLY A 96 17.49 -8.14 9.60
CA GLY A 96 17.38 -6.70 9.40
C GLY A 96 18.72 -6.03 9.11
N LEU A 97 19.79 -6.40 9.83
CA LEU A 97 21.15 -5.89 9.57
C LEU A 97 21.68 -6.29 8.19
N ILE A 98 21.38 -7.52 7.73
CA ILE A 98 21.73 -7.96 6.37
C ILE A 98 21.03 -7.08 5.34
N ARG A 99 19.73 -6.84 5.53
CA ARG A 99 18.89 -6.08 4.59
C ARG A 99 19.24 -4.58 4.53
N GLU A 100 19.60 -3.98 5.65
CA GLU A 100 20.15 -2.62 5.66
C GLU A 100 21.40 -2.51 4.76
N GLU A 101 22.29 -3.50 4.78
CA GLU A 101 23.48 -3.54 3.92
C GLU A 101 23.14 -3.85 2.46
N GLU A 102 22.18 -4.73 2.18
CA GLU A 102 21.67 -5.00 0.83
C GLU A 102 21.12 -3.72 0.18
N GLU A 103 20.30 -2.95 0.90
CA GLU A 103 19.77 -1.66 0.42
C GLU A 103 20.86 -0.61 0.23
N ARG A 104 21.80 -0.49 1.17
CA ARG A 104 22.95 0.43 1.00
C ARG A 104 23.74 0.13 -0.26
N ARG A 105 23.99 -1.15 -0.57
CA ARG A 105 24.67 -1.56 -1.80
C ARG A 105 23.85 -1.21 -3.04
N SER A 106 22.58 -1.60 -3.06
CA SER A 106 21.64 -1.27 -4.16
C SER A 106 21.64 0.22 -4.46
N LEU A 107 21.40 1.05 -3.44
CA LEU A 107 21.32 2.51 -3.56
C LEU A 107 22.63 3.16 -3.99
N SER A 108 23.77 2.64 -3.52
CA SER A 108 25.09 3.16 -3.91
C SER A 108 25.34 3.03 -5.42
N MET A 109 24.79 1.99 -6.08
CA MET A 109 24.92 1.77 -7.52
C MET A 109 24.22 2.85 -8.35
N VAL A 110 23.21 3.51 -7.78
CA VAL A 110 22.45 4.59 -8.43
C VAL A 110 22.81 5.98 -7.89
N GLY A 111 23.91 6.08 -7.14
CA GLY A 111 24.46 7.33 -6.64
C GLY A 111 23.88 7.81 -5.30
N VAL A 112 23.01 7.03 -4.66
CA VAL A 112 22.44 7.37 -3.34
C VAL A 112 23.31 6.77 -2.24
N THR A 113 24.14 7.61 -1.61
CA THR A 113 25.18 7.18 -0.66
C THR A 113 24.86 7.44 0.81
N SER A 114 23.75 8.12 1.10
CA SER A 114 23.33 8.44 2.48
C SER A 114 21.88 8.08 2.78
N PRO A 115 21.48 6.79 2.66
CA PRO A 115 20.16 6.33 3.10
C PRO A 115 20.03 6.37 4.63
N HIS A 116 18.80 6.57 5.09
CA HIS A 116 18.42 6.67 6.50
C HIS A 116 17.54 5.48 6.89
N PHE A 117 17.85 4.88 8.03
CA PHE A 117 17.07 3.78 8.61
C PHE A 117 16.51 4.26 9.95
N LEU A 118 15.19 4.29 10.09
CA LEU A 118 14.56 4.80 11.31
C LEU A 118 14.62 3.78 12.46
N GLY A 119 14.67 2.49 12.12
CA GLY A 119 14.81 1.40 13.10
C GLY A 119 13.51 1.05 13.83
N LEU A 120 12.35 1.35 13.22
CA LEU A 120 11.08 0.80 13.68
C LEU A 120 11.07 -0.72 13.46
N ARG A 121 10.35 -1.43 14.31
CA ARG A 121 10.28 -2.88 14.24
C ARG A 121 9.42 -3.30 13.05
N ASP A 122 9.98 -4.15 12.19
CA ASP A 122 9.17 -4.98 11.29
C ASP A 122 8.71 -6.23 12.07
N PHE A 123 7.39 -6.37 12.22
CA PHE A 123 6.77 -7.45 12.98
C PHE A 123 6.04 -8.43 12.04
N TYR A 124 5.04 -9.16 12.54
CA TYR A 124 4.23 -10.04 11.69
C TYR A 124 3.50 -9.28 10.58
N PHE A 125 3.22 -9.98 9.48
CA PHE A 125 2.44 -9.46 8.38
C PHE A 125 1.04 -9.02 8.83
N THR A 126 0.66 -7.80 8.50
CA THR A 126 -0.68 -7.26 8.73
C THR A 126 -1.11 -6.36 7.56
N LEU A 127 -2.41 -6.18 7.37
CA LEU A 127 -2.98 -5.18 6.47
C LEU A 127 -3.59 -3.99 7.23
N SER A 128 -3.45 -3.98 8.57
CA SER A 128 -3.98 -2.97 9.46
C SER A 128 -2.92 -1.89 9.69
N ALA A 129 -3.18 -0.70 9.15
CA ALA A 129 -2.37 0.48 9.44
C ALA A 129 -2.49 0.86 10.92
N GLU A 130 -3.67 0.72 11.49
CA GLU A 130 -3.95 1.06 12.89
C GLU A 130 -3.22 0.13 13.87
N GLU A 131 -3.10 -1.16 13.54
CA GLU A 131 -2.25 -2.07 14.33
C GLU A 131 -0.76 -1.72 14.19
N THR A 132 -0.33 -1.34 12.99
CA THR A 132 1.05 -0.87 12.77
C THR A 132 1.35 0.38 13.60
N GLU A 133 0.45 1.37 13.58
CA GLU A 133 0.58 2.57 14.39
C GLU A 133 0.73 2.23 15.88
N LYS A 134 -0.11 1.31 16.38
CA LYS A 134 -0.02 0.83 17.77
C LYS A 134 1.32 0.15 18.04
N MET A 135 1.79 -0.73 17.16
CA MET A 135 3.07 -1.44 17.30
C MET A 135 4.28 -0.52 17.26
N TRP A 136 4.18 0.61 16.56
CA TRP A 136 5.23 1.64 16.50
C TRP A 136 5.09 2.71 17.60
N GLY A 137 4.18 2.52 18.57
CA GLY A 137 4.05 3.40 19.73
C GLY A 137 3.22 4.67 19.47
N GLY A 138 2.28 4.63 18.52
CA GLY A 138 1.44 5.77 18.14
C GLY A 138 2.08 6.62 17.03
N GLN A 139 1.68 7.89 16.92
CA GLN A 139 2.14 8.78 15.85
C GLN A 139 3.49 9.48 16.14
N ALA A 140 4.17 9.17 17.24
CA ALA A 140 5.41 9.85 17.62
C ALA A 140 6.51 9.72 16.55
N PHE A 141 6.62 8.56 15.89
CA PHE A 141 7.59 8.31 14.82
C PHE A 141 7.40 9.23 13.60
N VAL A 142 6.21 9.79 13.39
CA VAL A 142 5.96 10.77 12.31
C VAL A 142 6.84 12.01 12.50
N CYS A 143 7.09 12.41 13.74
CA CYS A 143 8.01 13.51 14.01
C CYS A 143 9.45 13.16 13.62
N ASP A 144 9.89 11.90 13.71
CA ASP A 144 11.21 11.51 13.24
C ASP A 144 11.32 11.57 11.71
N VAL A 145 10.26 11.20 10.98
CA VAL A 145 10.18 11.40 9.53
C VAL A 145 10.21 12.89 9.17
N VAL A 146 9.41 13.72 9.87
CA VAL A 146 9.44 15.19 9.71
C VAL A 146 10.83 15.77 9.99
N ARG A 147 11.53 15.24 11.00
CA ARG A 147 12.89 15.67 11.35
C ARG A 147 13.82 15.46 10.15
N ILE A 148 13.81 14.27 9.55
CA ILE A 148 14.68 13.97 8.40
C ILE A 148 14.28 14.82 7.18
N VAL A 149 12.99 15.05 6.93
CA VAL A 149 12.54 15.97 5.87
C VAL A 149 13.04 17.39 6.11
N ARG A 150 12.99 17.91 7.34
CA ARG A 150 13.51 19.25 7.68
C ARG A 150 15.04 19.36 7.56
N VAL A 151 15.76 18.29 7.88
CA VAL A 151 17.23 18.26 7.82
C VAL A 151 17.73 18.07 6.39
N ARG A 152 17.11 17.18 5.60
CA ARG A 152 17.53 16.87 4.22
C ARG A 152 16.87 17.76 3.17
N ARG A 153 15.81 18.50 3.53
CA ARG A 153 15.15 19.54 2.71
C ARG A 153 14.74 19.10 1.28
N PRO A 154 14.06 17.96 1.08
CA PRO A 154 13.67 17.49 -0.26
C PRO A 154 12.55 18.30 -0.91
N GLU A 155 12.79 18.89 -2.08
CA GLU A 155 11.72 19.52 -2.87
C GLU A 155 10.67 18.50 -3.36
N VAL A 156 11.08 17.26 -3.62
CA VAL A 156 10.20 16.18 -4.10
C VAL A 156 10.22 14.99 -3.14
N ILE A 157 9.04 14.61 -2.63
CA ILE A 157 8.84 13.39 -1.85
C ILE A 157 8.16 12.32 -2.73
N LEU A 158 8.72 11.12 -2.70
CA LEU A 158 8.23 9.92 -3.36
C LEU A 158 7.90 8.88 -2.27
N THR A 159 6.81 8.16 -2.41
CA THR A 159 6.44 7.08 -1.49
C THR A 159 5.49 6.11 -2.19
N MET A 160 5.04 5.09 -1.47
CA MET A 160 4.21 4.01 -1.99
C MET A 160 2.72 4.40 -2.00
N TRP A 161 1.86 3.45 -2.36
CA TRP A 161 0.40 3.61 -2.30
C TRP A 161 -0.11 3.28 -0.88
N PRO A 162 -0.83 4.21 -0.19
CA PRO A 162 -1.29 4.01 1.19
C PRO A 162 -2.63 3.28 1.33
N GLY A 163 -3.23 2.81 0.23
CA GLY A 163 -4.61 2.33 0.26
C GLY A 163 -4.77 0.94 0.92
N PRO A 164 -5.97 0.64 1.46
CA PRO A 164 -6.28 -0.63 2.12
C PRO A 164 -6.03 -1.84 1.23
N GLY A 165 -5.52 -2.91 1.82
CA GLY A 165 -5.12 -4.12 1.11
C GLY A 165 -3.63 -4.16 0.75
N THR A 166 -2.87 -3.08 0.98
CA THR A 166 -1.41 -3.14 1.06
C THR A 166 -0.95 -3.48 2.49
N HIS A 167 0.32 -3.85 2.66
CA HIS A 167 0.90 -4.13 3.97
C HIS A 167 0.72 -2.93 4.93
N GLY A 168 0.35 -3.18 6.19
CA GLY A 168 0.06 -2.13 7.18
C GLY A 168 1.24 -1.18 7.40
N GLN A 169 2.47 -1.69 7.33
CA GLN A 169 3.69 -0.88 7.41
C GLN A 169 3.90 0.00 6.18
N HIS A 170 3.48 -0.46 4.98
CA HIS A 170 3.48 0.39 3.77
C HIS A 170 2.49 1.54 3.95
N GLN A 171 1.28 1.23 4.43
CA GLN A 171 0.25 2.23 4.68
C GLN A 171 0.75 3.29 5.67
N MET A 172 1.36 2.89 6.80
CA MET A 172 1.86 3.85 7.79
C MET A 172 3.11 4.62 7.34
N ALA A 173 4.03 4.00 6.59
CA ALA A 173 5.17 4.70 6.01
C ALA A 173 4.72 5.82 5.05
N THR A 174 3.76 5.51 4.18
CA THR A 174 3.18 6.51 3.28
C THR A 174 2.36 7.55 4.03
N ARG A 175 1.57 7.18 5.06
CA ARG A 175 0.87 8.16 5.90
C ARG A 175 1.87 9.14 6.53
N ALA A 176 2.99 8.67 7.05
CA ALA A 176 4.05 9.53 7.60
C ALA A 176 4.70 10.44 6.54
N ALA A 177 4.97 9.92 5.34
CA ALA A 177 5.50 10.71 4.22
C ALA A 177 4.56 11.86 3.82
N THR A 178 3.26 11.60 3.76
CA THR A 178 2.23 12.60 3.41
C THR A 178 2.02 13.61 4.53
N LEU A 179 2.04 13.19 5.80
CA LEU A 179 2.04 14.11 6.94
C LEU A 179 3.29 14.99 6.92
N ALA A 180 4.47 14.45 6.59
CA ALA A 180 5.68 15.23 6.44
C ALA A 180 5.59 16.23 5.27
N TYR A 181 5.03 15.82 4.12
CA TYR A 181 4.74 16.74 3.02
C TYR A 181 3.81 17.88 3.45
N ASN A 182 2.76 17.59 4.22
CA ASN A 182 1.78 18.58 4.65
C ASN A 182 2.29 19.52 5.76
N TYR A 183 3.06 19.00 6.72
CA TYR A 183 3.31 19.68 7.99
C TYR A 183 4.78 19.96 8.31
N ALA A 184 5.76 19.46 7.54
CA ALA A 184 7.18 19.77 7.82
C ALA A 184 7.48 21.28 7.75
N GLY A 185 6.69 22.05 6.99
CA GLY A 185 6.78 23.51 6.89
C GLY A 185 6.08 24.26 8.02
N ASP A 186 5.31 23.60 8.88
CA ASP A 186 4.60 24.22 10.00
C ASP A 186 5.43 24.14 11.28
N ALA A 187 5.83 25.29 11.83
CA ALA A 187 6.56 25.39 13.09
C ALA A 187 5.78 24.85 14.31
N LYS A 188 4.47 24.70 14.22
CA LYS A 188 3.62 24.14 15.29
C LYS A 188 3.59 22.62 15.28
N TYR A 189 3.99 21.98 14.18
CA TYR A 189 4.06 20.53 14.07
C TYR A 189 5.45 20.06 14.51
N CYS A 190 5.53 19.11 15.44
CA CYS A 190 6.79 18.66 16.06
C CYS A 190 7.65 19.86 16.56
N PRO A 191 7.13 20.72 17.45
CA PRO A 191 7.78 21.97 17.86
C PRO A 191 9.05 21.75 18.70
N GLU A 192 9.23 20.56 19.27
CA GLU A 192 10.45 20.18 19.99
C GLU A 192 11.70 20.26 19.11
N GLN A 193 11.58 20.02 17.81
CA GLN A 193 12.67 20.09 16.85
C GLN A 193 13.24 21.50 16.68
N LEU A 194 12.43 22.54 16.92
CA LEU A 194 12.90 23.92 16.88
C LEU A 194 13.93 24.19 17.99
N LYS A 195 13.82 23.49 19.13
CA LYS A 195 14.79 23.59 20.23
C LYS A 195 16.13 22.93 19.88
N GLU A 196 16.13 22.01 18.92
CA GLU A 196 17.32 21.36 18.36
C GLU A 196 17.94 22.20 17.22
N GLY A 197 17.36 23.36 16.88
CA GLY A 197 17.81 24.20 15.77
C GLY A 197 17.35 23.71 14.39
N ILE A 198 16.47 22.71 14.33
CA ILE A 198 15.93 22.16 13.09
C ILE A 198 14.76 23.04 12.65
N VAL A 199 14.95 23.76 11.55
CA VAL A 199 13.98 24.74 11.04
C VAL A 199 12.92 24.09 10.15
N PRO A 200 11.71 24.68 10.04
CA PRO A 200 10.70 24.19 9.13
C PRO A 200 11.16 24.24 7.68
N PHE A 201 10.78 23.22 6.91
CA PHE A 201 11.02 23.14 5.47
C PHE A 201 9.75 22.65 4.78
N THR A 202 9.39 23.28 3.66
CA THR A 202 8.17 22.93 2.91
C THR A 202 8.54 22.21 1.62
N PRO A 203 8.38 20.87 1.55
CA PRO A 203 8.48 20.13 0.29
C PRO A 203 7.54 20.71 -0.77
N LEU A 204 7.85 20.55 -2.05
CA LEU A 204 7.09 21.20 -3.13
C LEU A 204 6.15 20.22 -3.85
N LYS A 205 6.54 18.95 -4.01
CA LYS A 205 5.74 17.93 -4.69
C LYS A 205 5.71 16.61 -3.91
N LEU A 206 4.55 15.95 -3.93
CA LEU A 206 4.33 14.62 -3.37
C LEU A 206 3.84 13.68 -4.48
N TYR A 207 4.50 12.54 -4.58
CA TYR A 207 4.15 11.48 -5.52
C TYR A 207 4.00 10.15 -4.78
N TYR A 208 2.96 9.40 -5.17
CA TYR A 208 2.84 7.99 -4.80
C TYR A 208 3.22 7.10 -5.97
N TYR A 209 3.61 5.87 -5.68
CA TYR A 209 3.38 4.77 -6.61
C TYR A 209 1.87 4.70 -6.92
N PRO A 210 1.49 4.60 -8.19
CA PRO A 210 0.09 4.63 -8.57
C PRO A 210 -0.60 3.33 -8.14
N GLY A 211 -1.84 3.42 -7.63
CA GLY A 211 -2.63 2.25 -7.23
C GLY A 211 -3.01 1.34 -8.42
N SER A 212 -3.09 1.92 -9.62
CA SER A 212 -3.24 1.21 -10.88
C SER A 212 -2.48 1.93 -12.00
N ALA A 213 -2.25 1.27 -13.14
CA ALA A 213 -1.61 1.91 -14.30
C ALA A 213 -2.37 3.15 -14.81
N ALA A 214 -3.69 3.20 -14.63
CA ALA A 214 -4.53 4.33 -15.05
C ALA A 214 -4.30 5.59 -14.20
N ASP A 215 -3.83 5.44 -12.96
CA ASP A 215 -3.64 6.56 -12.01
C ASP A 215 -2.31 7.29 -12.20
N ALA A 216 -1.40 6.73 -12.99
CA ALA A 216 -0.08 7.32 -13.21
C ALA A 216 -0.16 8.64 -14.01
N THR A 217 0.28 9.73 -13.39
CA THR A 217 0.32 11.07 -14.00
C THR A 217 1.66 11.36 -14.70
N VAL A 218 2.72 10.64 -14.31
CA VAL A 218 4.06 10.77 -14.89
C VAL A 218 4.71 9.40 -15.03
N ARG A 219 5.46 9.22 -16.12
CA ARG A 219 6.19 8.01 -16.45
C ARG A 219 7.61 8.38 -16.81
N ILE A 220 8.58 7.86 -16.06
CA ILE A 220 10.00 8.10 -16.28
C ILE A 220 10.56 6.91 -17.08
N PRO A 221 11.05 7.13 -18.32
CA PRO A 221 11.56 6.05 -19.15
C PRO A 221 12.75 5.34 -18.50
N THR A 222 12.85 4.03 -18.69
CA THR A 222 13.96 3.21 -18.17
C THR A 222 14.77 2.52 -19.28
N ASP A 223 14.30 2.60 -20.52
CA ASP A 223 14.94 2.07 -21.72
C ASP A 223 16.10 2.94 -22.25
N ASP A 224 16.11 4.23 -21.89
CA ASP A 224 17.22 5.15 -22.15
C ASP A 224 18.54 4.65 -21.51
N ILE A 225 19.66 5.01 -22.15
CA ILE A 225 21.02 4.71 -21.67
C ILE A 225 21.50 5.80 -20.72
N SER A 226 21.93 5.42 -19.51
CA SER A 226 22.67 6.32 -18.63
C SER A 226 24.01 6.68 -19.27
N ARG A 227 24.28 7.98 -19.41
CA ARG A 227 25.55 8.51 -19.91
C ARG A 227 26.68 8.24 -18.92
N THR A 228 26.39 8.23 -17.62
CA THR A 228 27.37 7.96 -16.58
C THR A 228 27.67 6.47 -16.46
N ALA A 229 26.64 5.61 -16.37
CA ALA A 229 26.81 4.17 -16.18
C ALA A 229 27.01 3.38 -17.49
N ARG A 230 26.74 3.97 -18.66
CA ARG A 230 26.88 3.36 -20.00
C ARG A 230 26.03 2.11 -20.25
N ILE A 231 24.95 1.95 -19.50
CA ILE A 231 23.95 0.88 -19.64
C ILE A 231 22.54 1.47 -19.57
N ARG A 232 21.51 0.72 -19.97
CA ARG A 232 20.12 1.19 -19.82
C ARG A 232 19.78 1.37 -18.34
N TYR A 233 18.94 2.35 -18.00
CA TYR A 233 18.50 2.52 -16.61
C TYR A 233 17.78 1.29 -16.07
N ALA A 234 17.03 0.57 -16.92
CA ALA A 234 16.39 -0.70 -16.58
C ALA A 234 17.42 -1.79 -16.24
N ASP A 235 18.54 -1.85 -16.98
CA ASP A 235 19.62 -2.80 -16.70
C ASP A 235 20.34 -2.44 -15.40
N LEU A 236 20.64 -1.15 -15.18
CA LEU A 236 21.26 -0.68 -13.94
C LEU A 236 20.39 -0.97 -12.73
N LYS A 237 19.07 -0.70 -12.83
CA LYS A 237 18.08 -1.07 -11.83
C LYS A 237 18.13 -2.57 -11.53
N SER A 238 18.07 -3.40 -12.57
CA SER A 238 18.09 -4.87 -12.40
C SER A 238 19.36 -5.34 -11.66
N VAL A 239 20.52 -4.75 -11.95
CA VAL A 239 21.77 -5.06 -11.24
C VAL A 239 21.76 -4.53 -9.80
N ALA A 240 21.24 -3.32 -9.55
CA ALA A 240 21.11 -2.78 -8.20
C ALA A 240 20.20 -3.67 -7.35
N GLN A 241 19.05 -4.04 -7.90
CA GLN A 241 18.05 -4.92 -7.29
C GLN A 241 18.53 -6.34 -7.03
N PHE A 242 19.56 -6.81 -7.75
CA PHE A 242 20.23 -8.07 -7.46
C PHE A 242 20.83 -8.12 -6.04
N ASN A 243 21.08 -6.98 -5.39
CA ASN A 243 21.59 -6.95 -4.02
C ASN A 243 20.55 -7.39 -2.98
N TYR A 244 19.24 -7.35 -3.27
CA TYR A 244 18.18 -7.82 -2.36
C TYR A 244 18.06 -9.35 -2.37
N ARG A 245 19.17 -10.04 -2.11
CA ARG A 245 19.28 -11.51 -2.20
C ARG A 245 18.46 -12.19 -1.13
N SER A 246 18.43 -11.63 0.08
CA SER A 246 17.59 -12.15 1.15
C SER A 246 16.09 -12.08 0.84
N GLN A 247 15.67 -11.20 -0.09
CA GLN A 247 14.32 -11.12 -0.66
C GLN A 247 14.11 -12.06 -1.87
N GLY A 248 15.17 -12.74 -2.33
CA GLY A 248 15.16 -13.64 -3.47
C GLY A 248 15.23 -12.93 -4.83
N TRP A 249 15.60 -11.65 -4.87
CA TRP A 249 15.60 -10.85 -6.09
C TRP A 249 16.76 -11.20 -7.04
N ASP A 250 17.79 -11.90 -6.56
CA ASP A 250 18.86 -12.46 -7.39
C ASP A 250 18.39 -13.60 -8.31
N ALA A 251 17.32 -14.31 -7.93
CA ALA A 251 16.73 -15.36 -8.74
C ALA A 251 15.83 -14.84 -9.87
N THR A 252 15.30 -13.62 -9.76
CA THR A 252 14.30 -13.06 -10.68
C THR A 252 14.85 -11.94 -11.57
N ASN A 253 15.83 -11.17 -11.10
CA ASN A 253 16.49 -10.13 -11.89
C ASN A 253 17.49 -10.73 -12.89
N THR A 254 17.58 -10.11 -14.07
CA THR A 254 18.46 -10.56 -15.17
C THR A 254 19.24 -9.40 -15.77
N LEU A 255 20.37 -9.71 -16.41
CA LEU A 255 21.12 -8.75 -17.22
C LEU A 255 21.28 -9.32 -18.65
N PRO A 256 20.70 -8.69 -19.69
CA PRO A 256 19.85 -7.50 -19.65
C PRO A 256 18.54 -7.72 -18.87
N ALA A 257 17.95 -6.64 -18.37
CA ALA A 257 16.63 -6.64 -17.75
C ALA A 257 15.59 -7.16 -18.75
N ARG A 258 14.70 -8.05 -18.29
CA ARG A 258 13.65 -8.67 -19.11
C ARG A 258 12.70 -7.64 -19.73
N ALA A 259 12.42 -6.56 -19.00
CA ALA A 259 11.59 -5.46 -19.44
C ALA A 259 12.23 -4.12 -19.06
N ALA A 260 11.97 -3.10 -19.88
CA ALA A 260 12.35 -1.71 -19.64
C ALA A 260 11.11 -0.83 -19.52
N ASN A 261 10.15 -1.29 -18.71
CA ASN A 261 8.92 -0.54 -18.45
C ASN A 261 9.25 0.77 -17.71
N PRO A 262 8.58 1.87 -18.04
CA PRO A 262 8.79 3.13 -17.33
C PRO A 262 8.37 3.03 -15.87
N GLU A 263 9.12 3.67 -14.98
CA GLU A 263 8.69 3.87 -13.59
C GLU A 263 7.60 4.93 -13.56
N SER A 264 6.49 4.60 -12.90
CA SER A 264 5.26 5.39 -12.95
C SER A 264 4.96 5.99 -11.59
N PHE A 265 4.53 7.25 -11.58
CA PHE A 265 4.17 7.97 -10.36
C PHE A 265 2.85 8.73 -10.55
N MET A 266 2.13 8.93 -9.45
CA MET A 266 0.92 9.73 -9.38
C MET A 266 1.19 10.97 -8.55
N LEU A 267 1.03 12.15 -9.16
CA LEU A 267 1.17 13.44 -8.48
C LEU A 267 0.00 13.64 -7.52
N VAL A 268 0.27 13.56 -6.21
CA VAL A 268 -0.73 13.69 -5.15
C VAL A 268 -0.91 15.14 -4.71
N GLY A 269 0.18 15.89 -4.65
CA GLY A 269 0.17 17.28 -4.24
C GLY A 269 1.30 18.07 -4.87
N ALA A 270 1.02 19.32 -5.23
CA ALA A 270 2.01 20.26 -5.73
C ALA A 270 1.75 21.65 -5.15
N ARG A 271 2.82 22.34 -4.73
CA ARG A 271 2.82 23.75 -4.33
C ARG A 271 3.39 24.66 -5.42
N VAL A 272 3.76 24.09 -6.56
CA VAL A 272 4.40 24.75 -7.69
C VAL A 272 3.59 24.52 -8.96
N PRO A 273 3.76 25.37 -9.98
CA PRO A 273 3.21 25.09 -11.29
C PRO A 273 3.71 23.76 -11.87
N VAL A 274 2.79 23.00 -12.45
CA VAL A 274 3.04 21.70 -13.10
C VAL A 274 2.61 21.71 -14.57
N ALA A 275 3.19 20.83 -15.37
CA ALA A 275 2.82 20.65 -16.77
C ALA A 275 1.43 19.99 -16.91
N GLU A 276 0.86 19.93 -18.13
CA GLU A 276 -0.38 19.13 -18.33
C GLU A 276 -0.08 17.66 -18.10
N GLN A 277 0.99 17.26 -18.77
CA GLN A 277 1.52 15.93 -18.82
C GLN A 277 2.96 16.11 -18.37
N GLU A 278 3.25 15.67 -17.16
CA GLU A 278 4.60 15.73 -16.65
C GLU A 278 5.45 14.66 -17.34
N THR A 279 6.70 15.03 -17.62
CA THR A 279 7.75 14.14 -18.13
C THR A 279 8.95 14.08 -17.19
N SER A 280 8.89 14.84 -16.08
CA SER A 280 9.90 14.89 -15.04
C SER A 280 9.26 15.20 -13.69
N LEU A 281 9.77 14.57 -12.63
CA LEU A 281 9.37 14.84 -11.26
C LEU A 281 9.84 16.24 -10.79
N LEU A 282 10.88 16.77 -11.41
CA LEU A 282 11.62 17.96 -10.96
C LEU A 282 11.10 19.27 -11.53
N THR A 283 10.37 19.23 -12.64
CA THR A 283 9.86 20.46 -13.29
C THR A 283 8.92 21.21 -12.35
N GLY A 284 9.15 22.52 -12.24
CA GLY A 284 8.44 23.45 -11.36
C GLY A 284 9.02 23.51 -9.94
N ALA A 285 9.56 22.40 -9.43
CA ALA A 285 10.13 22.32 -8.09
C ALA A 285 11.61 22.68 -8.05
N VAL A 286 12.41 22.02 -8.89
CA VAL A 286 13.87 22.17 -8.98
C VAL A 286 14.26 22.80 -10.30
N THR A 287 13.65 22.36 -11.41
CA THR A 287 13.94 22.90 -12.75
C THR A 287 12.80 23.77 -13.27
N ALA A 288 13.13 24.79 -14.06
CA ALA A 288 12.12 25.67 -14.64
C ALA A 288 11.29 24.96 -15.72
N GLY A 289 10.01 25.33 -15.82
CA GLY A 289 9.13 24.99 -16.94
C GLY A 289 8.73 26.26 -17.69
N THR A 290 7.44 26.41 -17.99
CA THR A 290 6.86 27.70 -18.44
C THR A 290 6.80 28.75 -17.32
N SER A 291 6.95 28.28 -16.08
CA SER A 291 7.10 29.08 -14.87
C SER A 291 8.56 29.04 -14.40
N PRO A 292 9.12 30.18 -13.94
CA PRO A 292 10.38 30.20 -13.20
C PRO A 292 10.31 29.36 -11.92
N VAL A 293 11.47 28.84 -11.50
CA VAL A 293 11.66 28.25 -10.18
C VAL A 293 11.45 29.33 -9.11
N GLY A 294 10.77 28.98 -8.01
CA GLY A 294 10.42 29.92 -6.93
C GLY A 294 9.00 30.49 -7.03
N VAL A 295 8.31 30.33 -8.15
CA VAL A 295 6.87 30.61 -8.18
C VAL A 295 6.10 29.46 -7.54
N ARG A 296 5.27 29.74 -6.54
CA ARG A 296 4.35 28.78 -5.94
C ARG A 296 2.94 29.05 -6.38
N LEU A 297 2.22 28.01 -6.78
CA LEU A 297 0.81 28.06 -7.15
C LEU A 297 0.08 26.91 -6.47
N GLU A 298 -0.89 27.23 -5.62
CA GLU A 298 -1.69 26.28 -4.87
C GLU A 298 -3.17 26.47 -5.19
N ILE A 299 -3.90 25.36 -5.29
CA ILE A 299 -5.35 25.31 -5.49
C ILE A 299 -5.95 24.43 -4.39
N ARG A 300 -6.94 24.95 -3.68
CA ARG A 300 -7.58 24.27 -2.56
C ARG A 300 -9.10 24.49 -2.58
N PRO A 301 -9.89 23.52 -3.04
CA PRO A 301 -11.33 23.47 -2.76
C PRO A 301 -11.56 23.43 -1.24
N ASP A 302 -12.61 24.08 -0.76
CA ASP A 302 -12.96 23.99 0.67
C ASP A 302 -13.50 22.58 1.04
N SER A 303 -13.99 21.82 0.06
CA SER A 303 -14.37 20.41 0.18
C SER A 303 -14.10 19.68 -1.12
N TYR A 304 -13.64 18.42 -1.05
CA TYR A 304 -13.56 17.53 -2.19
C TYR A 304 -14.97 17.19 -2.72
N GLU A 305 -15.90 16.79 -1.84
CA GLU A 305 -17.29 16.54 -2.23
C GLU A 305 -18.09 17.84 -2.30
N ILE A 306 -18.71 18.12 -3.45
CA ILE A 306 -19.49 19.34 -3.68
C ILE A 306 -20.93 19.01 -4.10
N GLY A 307 -21.90 19.86 -3.76
CA GLY A 307 -23.30 19.64 -4.12
C GLY A 307 -23.60 20.05 -5.57
N LEU A 308 -24.34 19.21 -6.31
CA LEU A 308 -24.86 19.56 -7.64
C LEU A 308 -25.69 20.86 -7.58
N GLY A 309 -25.46 21.76 -8.53
CA GLY A 309 -26.14 23.05 -8.62
C GLY A 309 -25.80 24.06 -7.52
N ARG A 310 -24.83 23.76 -6.64
CA ARG A 310 -24.38 24.67 -5.57
C ARG A 310 -23.00 25.22 -5.86
N ALA A 311 -22.82 26.49 -5.54
CA ALA A 311 -21.52 27.14 -5.58
C ALA A 311 -20.62 26.55 -4.48
N ALA A 312 -19.47 26.01 -4.88
CA ALA A 312 -18.43 25.51 -4.00
C ALA A 312 -17.19 26.43 -4.09
N PRO A 313 -16.74 27.01 -2.98
CA PRO A 313 -15.56 27.87 -2.97
C PRO A 313 -14.26 27.09 -3.20
N VAL A 314 -13.38 27.69 -4.01
CA VAL A 314 -12.05 27.18 -4.36
C VAL A 314 -11.06 28.32 -4.21
N ARG A 315 -10.09 28.14 -3.31
CA ARG A 315 -9.02 29.10 -3.06
C ARG A 315 -7.85 28.83 -4.00
N VAL A 316 -7.38 29.86 -4.70
CA VAL A 316 -6.17 29.83 -5.51
C VAL A 316 -5.17 30.81 -4.92
N THR A 317 -3.98 30.33 -4.57
CA THR A 317 -2.92 31.11 -3.96
C THR A 317 -1.68 31.08 -4.83
N LEU A 318 -1.16 32.25 -5.17
CA LEU A 318 0.10 32.41 -5.90
C LEU A 318 1.08 33.18 -5.03
N THR A 319 2.30 32.65 -4.87
CA THR A 319 3.38 33.32 -4.13
C THR A 319 4.59 33.47 -5.02
N ASN A 320 5.13 34.68 -5.10
CA ASN A 320 6.36 34.95 -5.83
C ASN A 320 7.57 34.78 -4.89
N GLN A 321 8.27 33.64 -4.93
CA GLN A 321 9.55 33.48 -4.22
C GLN A 321 10.77 33.65 -5.15
N THR A 322 10.56 34.21 -6.34
CA THR A 322 11.68 34.57 -7.21
C THR A 322 12.35 35.85 -6.71
N GLY A 323 13.57 36.14 -7.18
CA GLY A 323 14.28 37.38 -6.85
C GLY A 323 13.75 38.63 -7.56
N MET A 324 12.71 38.52 -8.39
CA MET A 324 12.24 39.59 -9.26
C MET A 324 10.71 39.78 -9.15
N PRO A 325 10.19 41.01 -9.34
CA PRO A 325 8.75 41.22 -9.32
C PRO A 325 8.06 40.54 -10.52
N MET A 326 6.82 40.10 -10.30
CA MET A 326 5.91 39.59 -11.33
C MET A 326 4.82 40.63 -11.59
N THR A 327 4.81 41.28 -12.75
CA THR A 327 3.84 42.30 -13.11
C THR A 327 2.68 41.71 -13.92
N ALA A 328 1.57 42.44 -14.02
CA ALA A 328 0.37 42.01 -14.74
C ALA A 328 -0.14 40.61 -14.30
N THR A 329 0.08 40.26 -13.03
CA THR A 329 -0.22 38.94 -12.49
C THR A 329 -1.72 38.75 -12.39
N ARG A 330 -2.24 37.68 -12.98
CA ARG A 330 -3.67 37.36 -12.99
C ARG A 330 -3.92 35.90 -12.71
N LEU A 331 -4.81 35.59 -11.76
CA LEU A 331 -5.26 34.24 -11.48
C LEU A 331 -6.54 33.89 -12.25
N ARG A 332 -6.65 32.63 -12.65
CA ARG A 332 -7.83 32.05 -13.28
C ARG A 332 -8.11 30.67 -12.70
N LEU A 333 -9.36 30.25 -12.75
CA LEU A 333 -9.79 28.89 -12.45
C LEU A 333 -10.64 28.39 -13.61
N ASN A 334 -10.26 27.23 -14.16
CA ASN A 334 -11.02 26.52 -15.17
C ASN A 334 -11.64 25.26 -14.57
N ALA A 335 -12.89 25.00 -14.92
CA ALA A 335 -13.65 23.82 -14.54
C ALA A 335 -14.01 23.01 -15.80
N PRO A 336 -14.53 21.77 -15.66
CA PRO A 336 -14.99 20.97 -16.79
C PRO A 336 -16.07 21.67 -17.62
N GLU A 337 -16.26 21.22 -18.87
CA GLU A 337 -17.28 21.77 -19.76
C GLU A 337 -18.68 21.72 -19.12
N GLY A 338 -19.45 22.80 -19.27
CA GLY A 338 -20.80 22.94 -18.70
C GLY A 338 -20.83 23.38 -17.23
N TRP A 339 -19.67 23.49 -16.55
CA TRP A 339 -19.60 24.01 -15.19
C TRP A 339 -19.48 25.53 -15.17
N GLN A 340 -20.05 26.16 -14.15
CA GLN A 340 -19.95 27.61 -13.97
C GLN A 340 -18.83 27.94 -12.99
N VAL A 341 -17.98 28.90 -13.36
CA VAL A 341 -16.97 29.49 -12.47
C VAL A 341 -17.25 30.97 -12.34
N THR A 342 -17.41 31.44 -11.11
CA THR A 342 -17.62 32.86 -10.78
C THR A 342 -16.56 33.34 -9.81
N GLY A 343 -16.41 34.66 -9.69
CA GLY A 343 -15.30 35.30 -9.02
C GLY A 343 -14.21 35.73 -10.00
N GLY A 344 -13.11 36.26 -9.48
CA GLY A 344 -12.02 36.76 -10.32
C GLY A 344 -10.88 37.33 -9.51
N SER A 345 -9.73 37.44 -10.19
CA SER A 345 -8.53 38.11 -9.68
C SER A 345 -8.25 39.33 -10.56
N ALA A 346 -8.14 40.49 -9.91
CA ALA A 346 -7.66 41.70 -10.56
C ALA A 346 -6.17 41.56 -10.85
N SER A 347 -5.74 42.11 -11.99
CA SER A 347 -4.32 42.16 -12.34
C SER A 347 -3.55 42.97 -11.31
N ARG A 348 -2.41 42.46 -10.84
CA ARG A 348 -1.53 43.18 -9.89
C ARG A 348 -0.06 42.85 -10.09
N THR A 349 0.80 43.64 -9.45
CA THR A 349 2.21 43.29 -9.28
C THR A 349 2.38 42.46 -8.01
N LEU A 350 3.28 41.49 -8.06
CA LEU A 350 3.75 40.72 -6.91
C LEU A 350 5.26 40.93 -6.74
N ALA A 351 5.66 41.60 -5.66
CA ALA A 351 7.06 41.71 -5.27
C ALA A 351 7.63 40.33 -4.83
N PRO A 352 8.96 40.16 -4.80
CA PRO A 352 9.59 39.02 -4.15
C PRO A 352 9.07 38.81 -2.72
N GLY A 353 8.70 37.58 -2.40
CA GLY A 353 8.08 37.17 -1.14
C GLY A 353 6.56 37.41 -1.02
N GLU A 354 5.94 38.11 -1.98
CA GLU A 354 4.53 38.49 -1.88
C GLU A 354 3.58 37.37 -2.33
N THR A 355 2.46 37.25 -1.63
CA THR A 355 1.37 36.30 -1.90
C THR A 355 0.10 37.01 -2.38
N HIS A 356 -0.55 36.46 -3.39
CA HIS A 356 -1.91 36.81 -3.80
C HIS A 356 -2.83 35.60 -3.74
N THR A 357 -3.97 35.76 -3.07
CA THR A 357 -5.03 34.76 -2.99
C THR A 357 -6.30 35.30 -3.63
N ALA A 358 -6.97 34.46 -4.42
CA ALA A 358 -8.31 34.69 -4.94
C ALA A 358 -9.22 33.50 -4.61
N VAL A 359 -10.49 33.77 -4.35
CA VAL A 359 -11.52 32.74 -4.14
C VAL A 359 -12.46 32.75 -5.33
N PHE A 360 -12.61 31.60 -5.96
CA PHE A 360 -13.55 31.35 -7.04
C PHE A 360 -14.67 30.47 -6.52
N ASN A 361 -15.86 30.58 -7.09
CA ASN A 361 -16.96 29.67 -6.81
C ASN A 361 -17.22 28.81 -8.05
N VAL A 362 -17.22 27.50 -7.85
CA VAL A 362 -17.46 26.50 -8.90
C VAL A 362 -18.81 25.84 -8.68
N THR A 363 -19.65 25.79 -9.70
CA THR A 363 -20.98 25.17 -9.65
C THR A 363 -21.08 24.06 -10.69
N ALA A 364 -21.25 22.82 -10.22
CA ALA A 364 -21.48 21.66 -11.08
C ALA A 364 -22.92 21.65 -11.62
N PRO A 365 -23.14 21.33 -12.91
CA PRO A 365 -24.48 21.21 -13.48
C PRO A 365 -25.23 20.00 -12.90
N ALA A 366 -26.56 20.00 -12.94
CA ALA A 366 -27.40 18.95 -12.33
C ALA A 366 -27.14 17.52 -12.89
N GLY A 367 -26.62 17.40 -14.12
CA GLY A 367 -26.28 16.12 -14.75
C GLY A 367 -24.82 15.69 -14.58
N ALA A 368 -24.01 16.38 -13.77
CA ALA A 368 -22.61 15.99 -13.57
C ALA A 368 -22.50 14.63 -12.87
N LYS A 369 -21.59 13.78 -13.35
CA LYS A 369 -21.33 12.45 -12.80
C LYS A 369 -20.60 12.54 -11.46
N ALA A 370 -20.92 11.63 -10.55
CA ALA A 370 -20.28 11.51 -9.24
C ALA A 370 -18.89 10.86 -9.30
N GLU A 371 -17.99 11.46 -10.07
CA GLU A 371 -16.62 10.98 -10.30
C GLU A 371 -15.57 12.07 -9.97
N ASN A 372 -14.29 11.73 -10.06
CA ASN A 372 -13.19 12.67 -9.86
C ASN A 372 -13.16 13.72 -10.98
N MET A 373 -13.57 14.94 -10.67
CA MET A 373 -13.59 16.06 -11.62
C MET A 373 -12.43 17.00 -11.36
N ARG A 374 -11.61 17.22 -12.39
CA ARG A 374 -10.43 18.10 -12.30
C ARG A 374 -10.81 19.58 -12.38
N LEU A 375 -10.26 20.38 -11.48
CA LEU A 375 -10.23 21.84 -11.54
C LEU A 375 -8.79 22.29 -11.83
N THR A 376 -8.62 23.27 -12.69
CA THR A 376 -7.28 23.78 -13.06
C THR A 376 -7.16 25.26 -12.73
N ALA A 377 -6.34 25.58 -11.73
CA ALA A 377 -5.90 26.94 -11.48
C ALA A 377 -4.78 27.29 -12.44
N SER A 378 -4.75 28.53 -12.94
CA SER A 378 -3.63 29.04 -13.71
C SER A 378 -3.32 30.49 -13.38
N TYR A 379 -2.09 30.90 -13.67
CA TYR A 379 -1.70 32.29 -13.64
C TYR A 379 -0.99 32.70 -14.93
N THR A 380 -1.07 33.99 -15.23
CA THR A 380 -0.22 34.67 -16.22
C THR A 380 0.43 35.87 -15.56
N ALA A 381 1.69 36.14 -15.85
CA ALA A 381 2.40 37.34 -15.41
C ALA A 381 3.50 37.71 -16.41
N THR A 382 4.12 38.88 -16.20
CA THR A 382 5.33 39.29 -16.91
C THR A 382 6.47 39.43 -15.91
N GLN A 383 7.64 38.90 -16.27
CA GLN A 383 8.89 39.06 -15.52
C GLN A 383 10.02 39.33 -16.53
N GLU A 384 10.77 40.42 -16.34
CA GLU A 384 11.80 40.88 -17.29
C GLU A 384 11.29 40.95 -18.76
N ASP A 385 10.11 41.54 -18.97
CA ASP A 385 9.46 41.65 -20.28
C ASP A 385 9.10 40.31 -20.96
N ARG A 386 9.25 39.17 -20.26
CA ARG A 386 8.83 37.85 -20.73
C ARG A 386 7.51 37.44 -20.09
N GLY A 387 6.60 36.93 -20.92
CA GLY A 387 5.37 36.30 -20.43
C GLY A 387 5.69 34.98 -19.75
N ILE A 388 5.31 34.86 -18.48
CA ILE A 388 5.41 33.62 -17.70
C ILE A 388 4.02 33.12 -17.33
N SER A 389 3.88 31.81 -17.23
CA SER A 389 2.60 31.20 -16.87
C SER A 389 2.80 29.85 -16.23
N GLY A 390 1.80 29.44 -15.46
CA GLY A 390 1.81 28.16 -14.79
C GLY A 390 0.40 27.74 -14.42
N ARG A 391 0.25 26.45 -14.14
CA ARG A 391 -1.00 25.86 -13.71
C ARG A 391 -0.78 24.85 -12.61
N ASN A 392 -1.84 24.60 -11.84
CA ASN A 392 -1.90 23.53 -10.88
C ASN A 392 -3.34 23.00 -10.84
N ALA A 393 -3.54 21.78 -10.36
CA ALA A 393 -4.83 21.13 -10.35
C ALA A 393 -5.23 20.65 -8.96
N ALA A 394 -6.53 20.67 -8.71
CA ALA A 394 -7.19 19.99 -7.61
C ALA A 394 -8.37 19.22 -8.18
N PHE A 395 -8.98 18.38 -7.35
CA PHE A 395 -10.11 17.56 -7.75
C PHE A 395 -11.29 17.80 -6.82
N VAL A 396 -12.49 17.68 -7.37
CA VAL A 396 -13.75 17.67 -6.64
C VAL A 396 -14.62 16.54 -7.16
N ARG A 397 -15.57 16.08 -6.35
CA ARG A 397 -16.56 15.08 -6.74
C ARG A 397 -17.96 15.65 -6.52
N PRO A 398 -18.73 15.91 -7.60
CA PRO A 398 -20.07 16.45 -7.47
C PRO A 398 -21.03 15.34 -7.05
N LEU A 399 -21.88 15.62 -6.06
CA LEU A 399 -22.82 14.68 -5.49
C LEU A 399 -24.24 15.25 -5.46
N PRO A 400 -25.26 14.40 -5.65
CA PRO A 400 -26.64 14.74 -5.33
C PRO A 400 -26.79 15.20 -3.87
N ALA A 401 -27.88 15.91 -3.59
CA ALA A 401 -28.16 16.37 -2.23
C ALA A 401 -28.28 15.21 -1.24
N VAL A 402 -28.85 14.08 -1.66
CA VAL A 402 -29.00 12.88 -0.84
C VAL A 402 -28.15 11.76 -1.44
N VAL A 403 -27.28 11.18 -0.63
CA VAL A 403 -26.35 10.12 -1.02
C VAL A 403 -26.46 9.02 0.03
N ALA A 404 -26.60 7.78 -0.41
CA ALA A 404 -26.51 6.61 0.45
C ALA A 404 -25.22 5.86 0.13
N THR A 405 -24.42 5.54 1.15
CA THR A 405 -23.18 4.77 1.02
C THR A 405 -23.17 3.62 2.02
N PHE A 406 -22.49 2.53 1.68
CA PHE A 406 -22.16 1.50 2.66
C PHE A 406 -21.27 2.12 3.74
N ALA A 407 -21.57 1.84 5.01
CA ALA A 407 -20.69 2.27 6.08
C ALA A 407 -19.35 1.53 5.95
N PRO A 408 -18.21 2.25 5.87
CA PRO A 408 -16.92 1.62 5.65
C PRO A 408 -16.55 0.71 6.82
N THR A 409 -15.96 -0.43 6.50
CA THR A 409 -15.29 -1.28 7.49
C THR A 409 -14.05 -0.56 8.05
N PHE A 410 -13.56 -0.99 9.21
CA PHE A 410 -12.50 -0.30 9.95
C PHE A 410 -11.22 -0.05 9.13
N ASP A 411 -10.86 -1.00 8.26
CA ASP A 411 -9.72 -0.98 7.34
C ASP A 411 -9.86 0.08 6.24
N VAL A 412 -11.08 0.41 5.83
CA VAL A 412 -11.36 1.50 4.87
C VAL A 412 -11.58 2.83 5.59
N ALA A 413 -12.23 2.80 6.75
CA ALA A 413 -12.59 3.98 7.52
C ALA A 413 -11.37 4.79 7.97
N GLY A 414 -10.30 4.11 8.44
CA GLY A 414 -9.06 4.75 8.84
C GLY A 414 -8.38 5.50 7.69
N TYR A 415 -8.29 4.86 6.52
CA TYR A 415 -7.73 5.51 5.34
C TYR A 415 -8.57 6.69 4.83
N GLN A 416 -9.91 6.56 4.82
CA GLN A 416 -10.79 7.68 4.46
C GLN A 416 -10.65 8.86 5.43
N ALA A 417 -10.45 8.61 6.73
CA ALA A 417 -10.22 9.66 7.71
C ALA A 417 -8.88 10.38 7.46
N PHE A 418 -7.81 9.62 7.25
CA PHE A 418 -6.49 10.14 6.89
C PHE A 418 -6.52 10.95 5.58
N ALA A 419 -7.27 10.49 4.58
CA ALA A 419 -7.40 11.22 3.32
C ALA A 419 -8.10 12.57 3.49
N ARG A 420 -9.15 12.63 4.33
CA ARG A 420 -9.82 13.89 4.70
C ARG A 420 -8.91 14.84 5.46
N GLU A 421 -8.10 14.32 6.39
CA GLU A 421 -7.13 15.11 7.14
C GLU A 421 -6.09 15.75 6.20
N THR A 422 -5.61 14.99 5.22
CA THR A 422 -4.51 15.37 4.35
C THR A 422 -4.93 16.05 3.04
N GLY A 423 -6.24 16.13 2.75
CA GLY A 423 -6.78 16.68 1.50
C GLY A 423 -6.51 15.77 0.28
N THR A 424 -6.42 14.47 0.50
CA THR A 424 -6.10 13.44 -0.51
C THR A 424 -7.30 12.54 -0.83
N GLU A 425 -8.54 12.95 -0.51
CA GLU A 425 -9.75 12.16 -0.77
C GLU A 425 -9.93 11.79 -2.26
N TRP A 426 -9.45 12.64 -3.16
CA TRP A 426 -9.48 12.34 -4.59
C TRP A 426 -8.59 11.15 -4.97
N VAL A 427 -7.54 10.89 -4.18
CA VAL A 427 -6.61 9.77 -4.35
C VAL A 427 -7.26 8.47 -3.89
N THR A 428 -8.09 8.49 -2.85
CA THR A 428 -8.71 7.25 -2.34
C THR A 428 -9.63 6.61 -3.36
N GLY A 429 -10.27 7.42 -4.21
CA GLY A 429 -11.36 6.97 -5.08
C GLY A 429 -12.52 6.38 -4.27
N SER A 430 -13.38 5.61 -4.95
CA SER A 430 -14.42 4.81 -4.30
C SER A 430 -13.84 3.46 -3.89
N LEU A 431 -13.31 3.36 -2.67
CA LEU A 431 -12.94 2.06 -2.10
C LEU A 431 -14.21 1.31 -1.71
N ALA A 432 -14.47 0.21 -2.41
CA ALA A 432 -15.62 -0.63 -2.13
C ALA A 432 -15.52 -1.21 -0.70
N THR A 433 -16.58 -1.03 0.08
CA THR A 433 -16.69 -1.61 1.42
C THR A 433 -16.67 -3.14 1.33
N ARG A 434 -15.97 -3.81 2.27
CA ARG A 434 -15.90 -5.28 2.33
C ARG A 434 -17.02 -5.80 3.25
N LEU A 435 -17.95 -6.60 2.72
CA LEU A 435 -19.11 -7.11 3.46
C LEU A 435 -18.99 -8.64 3.65
N PRO A 436 -18.75 -9.14 4.88
CA PRO A 436 -18.68 -10.57 5.15
C PRO A 436 -20.07 -11.20 5.24
N LEU A 437 -20.57 -11.81 4.15
CA LEU A 437 -21.87 -12.49 4.13
C LEU A 437 -21.70 -13.98 4.39
N VAL A 438 -22.27 -14.49 5.48
CA VAL A 438 -22.14 -15.91 5.84
C VAL A 438 -23.27 -16.72 5.19
N VAL A 439 -22.92 -17.79 4.47
CA VAL A 439 -23.91 -18.66 3.82
C VAL A 439 -24.86 -19.26 4.86
N GLY A 440 -26.16 -19.12 4.62
CA GLY A 440 -27.22 -19.63 5.49
C GLY A 440 -27.54 -18.72 6.68
N GLN A 441 -26.93 -17.54 6.79
CA GLN A 441 -27.16 -16.59 7.89
C GLN A 441 -27.57 -15.21 7.36
N SER A 442 -28.30 -14.46 8.21
CA SER A 442 -28.59 -13.04 7.95
C SER A 442 -27.44 -12.19 8.48
N THR A 443 -26.92 -11.32 7.62
CA THR A 443 -25.85 -10.37 7.95
C THR A 443 -26.42 -8.95 7.99
N GLU A 444 -26.21 -8.26 9.12
CA GLU A 444 -26.54 -6.84 9.24
C GLU A 444 -25.48 -5.99 8.53
N VAL A 445 -25.93 -5.15 7.60
CA VAL A 445 -25.10 -4.19 6.89
C VAL A 445 -25.61 -2.79 7.21
N THR A 446 -24.70 -1.88 7.55
CA THR A 446 -25.06 -0.48 7.83
C THR A 446 -24.89 0.37 6.58
N VAL A 447 -25.90 1.18 6.27
CA VAL A 447 -25.90 2.17 5.20
C VAL A 447 -26.01 3.56 5.81
N ASN A 448 -25.08 4.44 5.46
CA ASN A 448 -25.12 5.86 5.82
C ASN A 448 -25.90 6.63 4.75
N VAL A 449 -26.98 7.28 5.12
CA VAL A 449 -27.72 8.19 4.24
C VAL A 449 -27.44 9.63 4.66
N THR A 450 -26.70 10.35 3.82
CA THR A 450 -26.29 11.73 4.06
C THR A 450 -27.11 12.68 3.19
N ASN A 451 -27.77 13.65 3.82
CA ASN A 451 -28.50 14.71 3.14
C ASN A 451 -27.77 16.04 3.30
N ARG A 452 -27.05 16.45 2.26
CA ARG A 452 -26.39 17.76 2.14
C ARG A 452 -27.36 18.85 1.65
N GLY A 453 -28.64 18.51 1.45
CA GLY A 453 -29.73 19.38 1.05
C GLY A 453 -30.16 20.40 2.11
N THR A 454 -31.05 21.33 1.73
CA THR A 454 -31.68 22.32 2.64
C THR A 454 -33.04 21.89 3.18
N SER A 455 -33.57 20.75 2.70
CA SER A 455 -34.86 20.20 3.11
C SER A 455 -34.68 18.76 3.56
N ALA A 456 -35.54 18.29 4.46
CA ALA A 456 -35.57 16.88 4.84
C ALA A 456 -35.89 15.98 3.63
N ALA A 457 -35.39 14.75 3.65
CA ALA A 457 -35.59 13.77 2.60
C ALA A 457 -35.97 12.42 3.21
N SER A 458 -36.76 11.65 2.47
CA SER A 458 -37.13 10.27 2.81
C SER A 458 -37.29 9.45 1.54
N GLY A 459 -37.06 8.15 1.63
CA GLY A 459 -37.23 7.25 0.50
C GLY A 459 -36.85 5.81 0.86
N GLN A 460 -36.89 4.95 -0.16
CA GLN A 460 -36.47 3.56 -0.06
C GLN A 460 -35.00 3.42 -0.46
N LEU A 461 -34.27 2.52 0.21
CA LEU A 461 -32.95 2.09 -0.26
C LEU A 461 -33.11 1.02 -1.33
N GLU A 462 -32.51 1.25 -2.50
CA GLU A 462 -32.50 0.31 -3.60
C GLU A 462 -31.15 -0.38 -3.70
N LEU A 463 -31.12 -1.69 -3.48
CA LEU A 463 -29.92 -2.51 -3.60
C LEU A 463 -30.02 -3.38 -4.86
N LYS A 464 -28.97 -3.38 -5.67
CA LYS A 464 -28.77 -4.35 -6.74
C LYS A 464 -27.92 -5.49 -6.18
N LEU A 465 -28.53 -6.67 -6.09
CA LEU A 465 -27.92 -7.87 -5.51
C LEU A 465 -27.63 -8.93 -6.59
N PRO A 466 -26.52 -9.68 -6.47
CA PRO A 466 -26.22 -10.81 -7.33
C PRO A 466 -27.12 -12.02 -7.02
N PRO A 467 -27.20 -13.03 -7.92
CA PRO A 467 -27.90 -14.28 -7.63
C PRO A 467 -27.44 -14.93 -6.31
N GLY A 468 -28.39 -15.48 -5.57
CA GLY A 468 -28.12 -16.14 -4.28
C GLY A 468 -27.95 -15.20 -3.08
N VAL A 469 -27.94 -13.87 -3.28
CA VAL A 469 -27.99 -12.86 -2.21
C VAL A 469 -29.32 -12.14 -2.23
N THR A 470 -30.02 -12.09 -1.09
CA THR A 470 -31.33 -11.47 -0.96
C THR A 470 -31.37 -10.41 0.15
N LEU A 471 -32.26 -9.44 -0.02
CA LEU A 471 -32.56 -8.41 0.98
C LEU A 471 -33.78 -8.85 1.79
N VAL A 472 -33.70 -8.74 3.12
CA VAL A 472 -34.85 -8.96 4.00
C VAL A 472 -35.58 -7.64 4.22
N GLY A 473 -36.85 -7.60 3.82
CA GLY A 473 -37.71 -6.43 3.94
C GLY A 473 -37.41 -5.32 2.92
N SER A 474 -37.98 -4.14 3.18
CA SER A 474 -37.90 -2.96 2.29
C SER A 474 -37.36 -1.75 3.06
N PRO A 475 -36.04 -1.64 3.28
CA PRO A 475 -35.45 -0.61 4.13
C PRO A 475 -35.75 0.80 3.61
N GLN A 476 -36.27 1.65 4.50
CA GLN A 476 -36.58 3.05 4.24
C GLN A 476 -35.62 3.95 5.02
N TYR A 477 -35.43 5.18 4.56
CA TYR A 477 -34.70 6.21 5.27
C TYR A 477 -35.54 7.48 5.44
N GLN A 478 -35.27 8.20 6.51
CA GLN A 478 -35.70 9.59 6.72
C GLN A 478 -34.53 10.36 7.30
N VAL A 479 -34.16 11.47 6.69
CA VAL A 479 -32.97 12.24 7.04
C VAL A 479 -33.26 13.74 6.94
N GLY A 480 -32.93 14.46 8.01
CA GLY A 480 -33.08 15.92 8.05
C GLY A 480 -32.13 16.63 7.07
N ALA A 481 -32.39 17.91 6.81
CA ALA A 481 -31.46 18.76 6.06
C ALA A 481 -30.11 18.86 6.79
N GLY A 482 -29.00 18.71 6.07
CA GLY A 482 -27.65 18.74 6.64
C GLY A 482 -27.30 17.56 7.56
N ALA A 483 -28.15 16.52 7.64
CA ALA A 483 -27.98 15.41 8.57
C ALA A 483 -27.48 14.14 7.87
N THR A 484 -26.94 13.22 8.67
CA THR A 484 -26.68 11.84 8.28
C THR A 484 -27.48 10.92 9.19
N THR A 485 -28.12 9.89 8.62
CA THR A 485 -28.78 8.82 9.39
C THR A 485 -28.21 7.46 8.99
N GLN A 486 -28.31 6.49 9.89
CA GLN A 486 -27.89 5.12 9.63
C GLN A 486 -29.12 4.23 9.43
N VAL A 487 -29.12 3.44 8.36
CA VAL A 487 -30.12 2.42 8.09
C VAL A 487 -29.45 1.05 8.15
N ARG A 488 -30.02 0.15 8.93
CA ARG A 488 -29.56 -1.24 9.02
C ARG A 488 -30.34 -2.08 8.02
N VAL A 489 -29.63 -2.74 7.12
CA VAL A 489 -30.19 -3.65 6.12
C VAL A 489 -29.75 -5.08 6.44
N GLN A 490 -30.61 -6.04 6.19
CA GLN A 490 -30.35 -7.45 6.48
C GLN A 490 -30.19 -8.19 5.14
N LEU A 491 -28.97 -8.70 4.88
CA LEU A 491 -28.66 -9.46 3.68
C LEU A 491 -28.51 -10.94 4.01
N GLN A 492 -29.08 -11.80 3.19
CA GLN A 492 -28.94 -13.25 3.31
C GLN A 492 -28.22 -13.80 2.09
N ALA A 493 -27.16 -14.59 2.32
CA ALA A 493 -26.46 -15.33 1.27
C ALA A 493 -26.83 -16.81 1.35
N THR A 494 -27.07 -17.43 0.21
CA THR A 494 -27.37 -18.86 0.07
C THR A 494 -26.27 -19.56 -0.73
N ALA A 495 -26.26 -20.90 -0.74
CA ALA A 495 -25.32 -21.67 -1.55
C ALA A 495 -25.41 -21.33 -3.06
N ALA A 496 -26.54 -20.80 -3.54
CA ALA A 496 -26.69 -20.35 -4.92
C ALA A 496 -25.82 -19.12 -5.28
N ALA A 497 -25.22 -18.45 -4.28
CA ALA A 497 -24.27 -17.37 -4.48
C ALA A 497 -22.84 -17.88 -4.78
N LEU A 498 -22.58 -19.17 -4.56
CA LEU A 498 -21.25 -19.76 -4.74
C LEU A 498 -21.07 -20.24 -6.20
N PRO A 499 -19.94 -19.90 -6.85
CA PRO A 499 -19.56 -20.53 -8.11
C PRO A 499 -19.42 -22.05 -7.97
N ALA A 500 -19.60 -22.77 -9.08
CA ALA A 500 -19.45 -24.22 -9.09
C ALA A 500 -18.06 -24.64 -8.57
N GLY A 501 -18.05 -25.60 -7.64
CA GLY A 501 -16.81 -26.14 -7.05
C GLY A 501 -16.14 -25.25 -5.99
N ARG A 502 -16.67 -24.05 -5.71
CA ARG A 502 -16.08 -23.12 -4.73
C ARG A 502 -16.84 -23.09 -3.41
N GLN A 503 -16.09 -22.85 -2.34
CA GLN A 503 -16.62 -22.70 -0.98
C GLN A 503 -16.88 -21.24 -0.58
N SER A 504 -16.32 -20.28 -1.33
CA SER A 504 -16.44 -18.84 -1.10
C SER A 504 -16.60 -18.06 -2.41
N ALA A 505 -17.14 -16.85 -2.34
CA ALA A 505 -17.32 -15.99 -3.51
C ALA A 505 -17.10 -14.51 -3.20
N LEU A 506 -16.55 -13.77 -4.16
CA LEU A 506 -16.47 -12.30 -4.11
C LEU A 506 -17.45 -11.73 -5.12
N LEU A 507 -18.53 -11.09 -4.63
CA LEU A 507 -19.62 -10.63 -5.48
C LEU A 507 -19.83 -9.11 -5.32
N PRO A 508 -20.06 -8.36 -6.42
CA PRO A 508 -20.37 -6.96 -6.33
C PRO A 508 -21.81 -6.76 -5.82
N ILE A 509 -21.98 -5.79 -4.92
CA ILE A 509 -23.27 -5.25 -4.50
C ILE A 509 -23.25 -3.75 -4.75
N SER A 510 -24.37 -3.19 -5.22
CA SER A 510 -24.49 -1.74 -5.33
C SER A 510 -25.75 -1.20 -4.67
N LEU A 511 -25.64 0.00 -4.14
CA LEU A 511 -26.72 0.77 -3.53
C LEU A 511 -26.95 2.02 -4.37
N SER A 512 -28.21 2.35 -4.66
CA SER A 512 -28.57 3.54 -5.44
C SER A 512 -29.47 4.49 -4.65
N THR A 513 -29.22 5.79 -4.77
CA THR A 513 -30.10 6.85 -4.22
C THR A 513 -29.96 8.13 -5.04
N ALA A 514 -31.07 8.69 -5.52
CA ALA A 514 -31.12 9.98 -6.23
C ALA A 514 -30.07 10.13 -7.37
N GLY A 515 -29.86 9.06 -8.15
CA GLY A 515 -28.90 9.03 -9.26
C GLY A 515 -27.44 8.81 -8.87
N PHE A 516 -27.14 8.65 -7.58
CA PHE A 516 -25.84 8.21 -7.08
C PHE A 516 -25.84 6.70 -6.83
N THR A 517 -24.74 6.03 -7.18
CA THR A 517 -24.52 4.60 -6.88
C THR A 517 -23.24 4.43 -6.08
N ASP A 518 -23.34 3.72 -4.96
CA ASP A 518 -22.20 3.23 -4.19
C ASP A 518 -21.99 1.74 -4.43
N GLN A 519 -20.75 1.27 -4.27
CA GLN A 519 -20.40 -0.14 -4.47
C GLN A 519 -19.76 -0.76 -3.22
N ALA A 520 -20.08 -2.02 -2.99
CA ALA A 520 -19.47 -2.86 -1.99
C ALA A 520 -19.12 -4.23 -2.59
N ASN A 521 -18.16 -4.90 -1.96
CA ASN A 521 -17.73 -6.24 -2.28
C ASN A 521 -18.26 -7.19 -1.20
N ALA A 522 -19.19 -8.07 -1.56
CA ALA A 522 -19.67 -9.13 -0.70
C ALA A 522 -18.72 -10.32 -0.74
N TYR A 523 -18.09 -10.59 0.40
CA TYR A 523 -17.29 -11.77 0.66
C TYR A 523 -18.22 -12.83 1.22
N VAL A 524 -18.66 -13.77 0.36
CA VAL A 524 -19.52 -14.88 0.73
C VAL A 524 -18.69 -15.96 1.40
N LEU A 525 -18.97 -16.24 2.67
CA LEU A 525 -18.17 -17.08 3.57
C LEU A 525 -18.89 -18.40 3.88
N PRO A 526 -18.20 -19.55 3.86
CA PRO A 526 -18.77 -20.80 4.32
C PRO A 526 -18.94 -20.80 5.84
N SER A 527 -19.80 -21.69 6.32
CA SER A 527 -19.98 -21.94 7.75
C SER A 527 -20.06 -23.44 8.06
N LEU A 528 -19.69 -23.79 9.29
CA LEU A 528 -19.74 -25.18 9.78
C LEU A 528 -20.04 -25.18 11.28
N THR A 529 -20.85 -26.14 11.74
CA THR A 529 -20.97 -26.42 13.18
C THR A 529 -20.17 -27.67 13.51
N ILE A 530 -19.18 -27.55 14.39
CA ILE A 530 -18.30 -28.67 14.78
C ILE A 530 -18.75 -29.26 16.12
N PRO A 531 -18.74 -30.58 16.28
CA PRO A 531 -19.20 -31.22 17.52
C PRO A 531 -18.15 -31.14 18.62
N ARG A 532 -18.64 -31.14 19.86
CA ARG A 532 -17.80 -31.44 21.02
C ARG A 532 -17.50 -32.95 21.03
N LEU A 533 -16.22 -33.31 21.05
CA LEU A 533 -15.78 -34.70 21.03
C LEU A 533 -15.79 -35.27 22.46
N GLY A 534 -16.37 -36.47 22.62
CA GLY A 534 -16.41 -37.18 23.91
C GLY A 534 -15.07 -37.86 24.26
N THR A 535 -14.25 -38.14 23.25
CA THR A 535 -12.91 -38.71 23.37
C THR A 535 -11.96 -37.84 22.57
N ALA A 536 -10.85 -37.42 23.19
CA ALA A 536 -9.81 -36.66 22.50
C ALA A 536 -9.15 -37.54 21.41
N PRO A 537 -9.05 -37.05 20.16
CA PRO A 537 -8.27 -37.69 19.11
C PRO A 537 -6.80 -37.86 19.52
N LYS A 538 -6.21 -38.97 19.10
CA LYS A 538 -4.79 -39.23 19.23
C LYS A 538 -4.08 -38.65 18.02
N ILE A 539 -3.17 -37.70 18.26
CA ILE A 539 -2.41 -37.05 17.19
C ILE A 539 -1.29 -37.97 16.72
N ASP A 540 -1.61 -38.88 15.80
CA ASP A 540 -0.67 -39.86 15.23
C ASP A 540 -0.75 -39.99 13.69
N GLY A 541 -1.63 -39.22 13.04
CA GLY A 541 -1.81 -39.19 11.60
C GLY A 541 -2.90 -40.14 11.09
N ASP A 542 -3.51 -40.95 11.95
CA ASP A 542 -4.69 -41.75 11.61
C ASP A 542 -5.99 -41.00 11.90
N LEU A 543 -6.61 -40.50 10.83
CA LEU A 543 -7.86 -39.72 10.89
C LEU A 543 -9.11 -40.53 11.33
N SER A 544 -8.96 -41.80 11.68
CA SER A 544 -10.10 -42.69 12.00
C SER A 544 -10.88 -42.24 13.23
N ASP A 545 -10.21 -41.67 14.24
CA ASP A 545 -10.85 -41.15 15.46
C ASP A 545 -11.48 -39.75 15.28
N MET A 546 -11.13 -39.05 14.19
CA MET A 546 -11.76 -37.80 13.75
C MET A 546 -13.08 -38.00 12.99
N ALA A 547 -13.53 -39.24 12.80
CA ALA A 547 -14.74 -39.58 12.04
C ALA A 547 -16.02 -38.87 12.56
N ALA A 548 -16.11 -38.68 13.88
CA ALA A 548 -17.23 -37.99 14.51
C ALA A 548 -17.23 -36.47 14.26
N GLY A 549 -16.13 -35.90 13.76
CA GLY A 549 -16.01 -34.49 13.42
C GLY A 549 -16.89 -34.07 12.24
N ALA A 550 -17.21 -32.78 12.21
CA ALA A 550 -17.83 -32.15 11.05
C ALA A 550 -16.74 -31.77 10.04
N GLY A 551 -17.06 -31.80 8.75
CA GLY A 551 -16.03 -31.67 7.72
C GLY A 551 -16.50 -31.01 6.44
N GLY A 552 -15.53 -30.75 5.58
CA GLY A 552 -15.70 -30.20 4.26
C GLY A 552 -14.52 -30.57 3.38
N ALA A 553 -14.38 -29.88 2.26
CA ALA A 553 -13.26 -30.06 1.35
C ALA A 553 -12.88 -28.73 0.69
N LEU A 554 -11.67 -28.69 0.16
CA LEU A 554 -11.15 -27.63 -0.70
C LEU A 554 -10.38 -28.26 -1.86
N GLY A 555 -10.42 -27.64 -3.03
CA GLY A 555 -9.77 -28.16 -4.23
C GLY A 555 -9.33 -27.05 -5.19
N PRO A 556 -9.01 -27.39 -6.45
CA PRO A 556 -8.39 -26.46 -7.39
C PRO A 556 -9.18 -25.17 -7.66
N GLU A 557 -10.51 -25.19 -7.52
CA GLU A 557 -11.35 -23.98 -7.69
C GLU A 557 -11.26 -23.01 -6.50
N ASP A 558 -10.79 -23.47 -5.35
CA ASP A 558 -10.55 -22.68 -4.14
C ASP A 558 -9.14 -22.07 -4.11
N LEU A 559 -8.59 -21.80 -5.30
CA LEU A 559 -7.33 -21.11 -5.49
C LEU A 559 -7.39 -19.67 -4.95
N TRP A 560 -6.37 -19.29 -4.18
CA TRP A 560 -6.15 -17.91 -3.77
C TRP A 560 -4.78 -17.34 -4.19
N TRP A 561 -3.81 -18.19 -4.57
CA TRP A 561 -2.42 -17.77 -4.82
C TRP A 561 -1.74 -18.47 -5.97
N ARG A 562 -1.04 -17.69 -6.80
CA ARG A 562 -0.19 -18.12 -7.91
C ARG A 562 -0.93 -18.99 -8.94
N THR A 563 -0.54 -20.25 -9.08
CA THR A 563 -0.95 -21.11 -10.18
C THR A 563 -2.11 -21.97 -9.73
N LYS A 564 -3.07 -22.19 -10.63
CA LYS A 564 -4.18 -23.12 -10.36
C LYS A 564 -3.65 -24.55 -10.49
N PRO A 565 -3.93 -25.43 -9.52
CA PRO A 565 -3.69 -26.86 -9.68
C PRO A 565 -4.44 -27.42 -10.90
N ASP A 566 -3.81 -28.34 -11.62
CA ASP A 566 -4.34 -28.97 -12.81
C ASP A 566 -5.50 -29.91 -12.49
N SER A 567 -5.51 -30.50 -11.29
CA SER A 567 -6.55 -31.45 -10.87
C SER A 567 -6.68 -31.58 -9.34
N PRO A 568 -7.74 -32.23 -8.83
CA PRO A 568 -7.83 -32.56 -7.40
C PRO A 568 -6.75 -33.55 -6.93
N ALA A 569 -6.15 -34.33 -7.83
CA ALA A 569 -5.03 -35.20 -7.48
C ALA A 569 -3.72 -34.41 -7.33
N ASP A 570 -3.67 -33.26 -7.99
CA ASP A 570 -2.55 -32.31 -7.89
C ASP A 570 -2.62 -31.59 -6.54
N ALA A 571 -3.72 -30.87 -6.27
CA ALA A 571 -3.91 -30.29 -4.96
C ALA A 571 -5.38 -30.29 -4.54
N SER A 572 -5.70 -31.06 -3.49
CA SER A 572 -6.96 -30.96 -2.78
C SER A 572 -6.87 -31.51 -1.36
N ALA A 573 -7.83 -31.14 -0.51
CA ALA A 573 -7.96 -31.72 0.82
C ALA A 573 -9.42 -31.93 1.20
N SER A 574 -9.68 -33.04 1.89
CA SER A 574 -10.87 -33.22 2.71
C SER A 574 -10.48 -33.08 4.17
N PHE A 575 -11.34 -32.46 4.98
CA PHE A 575 -11.00 -32.17 6.37
C PHE A 575 -12.13 -32.54 7.33
N LYS A 576 -11.73 -32.77 8.58
CA LYS A 576 -12.60 -33.01 9.74
C LYS A 576 -12.17 -32.10 10.88
N MET A 577 -13.15 -31.58 11.61
CA MET A 577 -12.96 -30.72 12.76
C MET A 577 -13.87 -31.14 13.90
N GLY A 578 -13.33 -31.05 15.11
CA GLY A 578 -14.04 -31.25 16.37
C GLY A 578 -13.30 -30.51 17.48
N TYR A 579 -13.90 -30.45 18.67
CA TYR A 579 -13.26 -29.75 19.78
C TYR A 579 -13.59 -30.39 21.13
N ASP A 580 -12.79 -30.06 22.14
CA ASP A 580 -13.14 -30.28 23.56
C ASP A 580 -12.88 -29.00 24.38
N ASP A 581 -12.99 -29.10 25.70
CA ASP A 581 -12.80 -27.95 26.60
C ASP A 581 -11.37 -27.38 26.59
N GLN A 582 -10.40 -28.07 26.00
CA GLN A 582 -8.99 -27.69 26.02
C GLN A 582 -8.41 -27.46 24.62
N TYR A 583 -8.94 -28.13 23.60
CA TYR A 583 -8.35 -28.15 22.26
C TYR A 583 -9.37 -28.06 21.13
N LEU A 584 -8.91 -27.46 20.04
CA LEU A 584 -9.44 -27.64 18.70
C LEU A 584 -8.68 -28.78 18.01
N TYR A 585 -9.40 -29.67 17.35
CA TYR A 585 -8.84 -30.75 16.55
C TYR A 585 -9.16 -30.55 15.08
N VAL A 586 -8.15 -30.67 14.22
CA VAL A 586 -8.30 -30.54 12.77
C VAL A 586 -7.51 -31.65 12.09
N GLY A 587 -8.18 -32.48 11.30
CA GLY A 587 -7.58 -33.55 10.52
C GLY A 587 -7.81 -33.32 9.04
N LEU A 588 -6.79 -33.51 8.20
CA LEU A 588 -6.88 -33.34 6.76
C LEU A 588 -6.30 -34.56 6.05
N ASN A 589 -7.03 -35.06 5.06
CA ASN A 589 -6.52 -36.00 4.07
C ASN A 589 -6.23 -35.21 2.78
N VAL A 590 -4.95 -35.01 2.50
CA VAL A 590 -4.43 -34.19 1.41
C VAL A 590 -4.07 -35.08 0.23
N LYS A 591 -4.47 -34.64 -0.96
CA LYS A 591 -4.01 -35.14 -2.25
C LYS A 591 -3.01 -34.17 -2.83
N ASP A 592 -1.86 -34.73 -3.16
CA ASP A 592 -0.63 -34.06 -3.57
C ASP A 592 0.26 -35.14 -4.22
N GLU A 593 0.52 -34.98 -5.52
CA GLU A 593 1.37 -35.88 -6.30
C GLU A 593 2.85 -35.73 -5.96
N LEU A 594 3.26 -34.58 -5.40
CA LEU A 594 4.65 -34.22 -5.11
C LEU A 594 4.81 -33.53 -3.75
N VAL A 595 4.77 -34.33 -2.68
CA VAL A 595 5.10 -33.84 -1.34
C VAL A 595 6.61 -33.59 -1.20
N ALA A 596 7.03 -32.33 -1.14
CA ALA A 596 8.41 -31.87 -1.00
C ALA A 596 8.86 -31.77 0.46
N CYS A 597 9.73 -32.68 0.90
CA CYS A 597 10.30 -32.73 2.25
C CYS A 597 11.64 -31.98 2.38
N ASN A 598 11.69 -30.70 1.99
CA ASN A 598 12.92 -29.91 1.90
C ASN A 598 13.27 -29.08 3.15
N ILE A 599 12.50 -29.16 4.24
CA ILE A 599 12.77 -28.38 5.46
C ILE A 599 13.66 -29.16 6.43
N ALA A 600 14.68 -28.52 7.00
CA ALA A 600 15.50 -29.12 8.05
C ALA A 600 14.72 -29.17 9.38
N PRO A 601 14.85 -30.23 10.21
CA PRO A 601 14.11 -30.33 11.48
C PRO A 601 14.34 -29.17 12.47
N ASN A 602 15.45 -28.45 12.33
CA ASN A 602 15.82 -27.30 13.15
C ASN A 602 15.53 -25.94 12.48
N ASP A 603 14.82 -25.91 11.36
CA ASP A 603 14.52 -24.71 10.57
C ASP A 603 13.03 -24.59 10.21
N VAL A 604 12.19 -24.83 11.22
CA VAL A 604 10.72 -24.91 11.08
C VAL A 604 10.10 -23.52 11.16
N LYS A 605 9.87 -22.89 10.01
CA LYS A 605 9.24 -21.56 9.87
C LYS A 605 8.82 -21.29 8.43
N ALA A 606 7.94 -20.30 8.22
CA ALA A 606 7.52 -19.77 6.93
C ALA A 606 6.97 -20.84 5.97
N GLN A 607 5.67 -21.11 6.08
CA GLN A 607 4.91 -22.13 5.34
C GLN A 607 5.06 -22.10 3.81
N LEU A 608 5.50 -20.99 3.21
CA LEU A 608 5.73 -20.90 1.76
C LEU A 608 6.98 -21.69 1.28
N ARG A 609 7.76 -22.26 2.20
CA ARG A 609 9.03 -22.94 1.90
C ARG A 609 8.92 -24.41 1.49
N SER A 610 7.72 -24.99 1.60
CA SER A 610 7.46 -26.40 1.38
C SER A 610 5.94 -26.60 1.31
N ASP A 611 5.48 -27.82 1.08
CA ASP A 611 4.10 -28.19 1.31
C ASP A 611 3.74 -27.99 2.77
N ALA A 612 2.62 -27.34 3.02
CA ALA A 612 2.21 -27.03 4.39
C ALA A 612 0.70 -26.90 4.50
N ILE A 613 0.21 -27.19 5.70
CA ILE A 613 -1.16 -26.86 6.11
C ILE A 613 -1.11 -25.74 7.14
N GLY A 614 -1.89 -24.68 6.89
CA GLY A 614 -2.15 -23.58 7.80
C GLY A 614 -3.57 -23.65 8.39
N ILE A 615 -3.69 -23.33 9.66
CA ILE A 615 -4.95 -23.20 10.40
C ILE A 615 -4.96 -21.84 11.07
N THR A 616 -5.86 -20.96 10.62
CA THR A 616 -6.04 -19.64 11.20
C THR A 616 -7.29 -19.64 12.08
N VAL A 617 -7.21 -19.06 13.27
CA VAL A 617 -8.30 -19.03 14.26
C VAL A 617 -8.40 -17.64 14.89
N ASP A 618 -9.55 -17.01 14.68
CA ASP A 618 -10.04 -15.88 15.46
C ASP A 618 -11.00 -16.41 16.52
N PRO A 619 -10.56 -16.54 17.78
CA PRO A 619 -11.37 -17.15 18.84
C PRO A 619 -12.61 -16.32 19.22
N THR A 620 -12.69 -15.06 18.77
CA THR A 620 -13.80 -14.15 19.07
C THR A 620 -14.80 -14.04 17.91
N GLY A 621 -14.34 -14.34 16.69
CA GLY A 621 -15.07 -14.06 15.45
C GLY A 621 -15.22 -12.58 15.13
N GLN A 622 -14.51 -11.69 15.85
CA GLN A 622 -14.60 -10.23 15.78
C GLN A 622 -13.23 -9.54 15.62
N SER A 623 -12.15 -10.30 15.39
CA SER A 623 -10.81 -9.73 15.21
C SER A 623 -10.74 -8.87 13.95
N ARG A 624 -10.19 -7.67 14.12
CA ARG A 624 -9.94 -6.72 13.02
C ARG A 624 -8.72 -7.11 12.19
N ASP A 625 -7.71 -7.62 12.86
CA ASP A 625 -6.44 -8.02 12.29
C ASP A 625 -5.86 -9.18 13.09
N THR A 626 -4.69 -9.65 12.68
CA THR A 626 -4.08 -10.89 13.16
C THR A 626 -3.45 -10.78 14.55
N SER A 627 -3.41 -9.58 15.14
CA SER A 627 -2.86 -9.35 16.49
C SER A 627 -3.57 -10.12 17.59
N THR A 628 -4.82 -10.49 17.35
CA THR A 628 -5.71 -11.19 18.30
C THR A 628 -6.09 -12.58 17.84
N THR A 629 -5.30 -13.16 16.93
CA THR A 629 -5.56 -14.48 16.33
C THR A 629 -4.47 -15.49 16.66
N LEU A 630 -4.73 -16.76 16.33
CA LEU A 630 -3.72 -17.80 16.23
C LEU A 630 -3.62 -18.25 14.77
N GLN A 631 -2.42 -18.32 14.23
CA GLN A 631 -2.12 -18.85 12.91
C GLN A 631 -1.07 -19.94 13.05
N ALA A 632 -1.55 -21.17 13.18
CA ALA A 632 -0.71 -22.35 13.19
C ALA A 632 -0.43 -22.80 11.76
N ALA A 633 0.74 -23.37 11.53
CA ALA A 633 1.07 -24.10 10.32
C ALA A 633 1.90 -25.33 10.66
N ALA A 634 1.93 -26.30 9.76
CA ALA A 634 2.88 -27.40 9.83
C ALA A 634 3.31 -27.88 8.45
N PHE A 635 4.57 -28.27 8.37
CA PHE A 635 5.09 -29.06 7.27
C PHE A 635 4.72 -30.53 7.53
N PRO A 636 4.21 -31.29 6.54
CA PRO A 636 3.87 -32.70 6.71
C PRO A 636 5.11 -33.59 6.80
N CYS A 637 6.27 -33.10 6.36
CA CYS A 637 7.53 -33.82 6.47
C CYS A 637 8.70 -32.85 6.56
N THR A 638 9.86 -33.39 6.93
CA THR A 638 11.14 -32.71 6.92
C THR A 638 12.16 -33.57 6.17
N THR A 639 13.38 -33.08 6.02
CA THR A 639 14.51 -33.87 5.51
C THR A 639 14.80 -35.13 6.35
N ALA A 640 14.23 -35.26 7.56
CA ALA A 640 14.27 -36.48 8.37
C ALA A 640 13.15 -37.50 8.05
N GLY A 641 12.25 -37.18 7.12
CA GLY A 641 11.11 -38.01 6.71
C GLY A 641 9.75 -37.43 7.14
N PHE A 642 8.70 -38.26 7.02
CA PHE A 642 7.33 -37.94 7.43
C PHE A 642 7.21 -37.87 8.95
N GLN A 643 7.56 -36.70 9.46
CA GLN A 643 7.42 -36.28 10.86
C GLN A 643 6.97 -34.84 10.82
N ALA A 644 5.67 -34.60 10.97
CA ALA A 644 5.15 -33.24 10.91
C ALA A 644 5.82 -32.33 11.93
N ARG A 645 6.05 -31.08 11.55
CA ARG A 645 6.60 -30.05 12.44
C ARG A 645 5.77 -28.79 12.37
N GLY A 646 5.22 -28.43 13.52
CA GLY A 646 4.31 -27.30 13.69
C GLY A 646 5.01 -26.03 14.18
N PHE A 647 4.43 -24.89 13.81
CA PHE A 647 4.87 -23.56 14.18
C PHE A 647 3.72 -22.56 14.05
N ARG A 648 3.94 -21.33 14.52
CA ARG A 648 3.08 -20.17 14.28
C ARG A 648 3.78 -19.18 13.36
N ASP A 649 3.01 -18.58 12.45
CA ASP A 649 3.49 -17.58 11.50
C ASP A 649 2.39 -16.56 11.19
N ALA A 650 2.77 -15.31 10.86
CA ALA A 650 1.83 -14.24 10.49
C ALA A 650 0.77 -13.81 11.53
N ASP A 651 0.96 -14.19 12.80
CA ASP A 651 0.22 -13.68 13.96
C ASP A 651 1.16 -13.01 14.98
N ALA A 652 0.61 -12.53 16.11
CA ALA A 652 1.39 -11.83 17.12
C ALA A 652 2.45 -12.66 17.87
N ASN A 653 2.41 -13.99 17.79
CA ASN A 653 3.27 -14.90 18.54
C ASN A 653 3.90 -15.94 17.61
N GLN A 654 4.64 -15.48 16.60
CA GLN A 654 5.33 -16.32 15.62
C GLN A 654 6.48 -17.12 16.25
N GLY A 655 6.73 -18.33 15.75
CA GLY A 655 7.81 -19.19 16.21
C GLY A 655 7.40 -20.66 16.32
N VAL A 656 8.33 -21.51 16.75
CA VAL A 656 8.08 -22.96 16.89
C VAL A 656 6.99 -23.26 17.93
N MET A 657 6.19 -24.29 17.67
CA MET A 657 4.99 -24.56 18.47
C MET A 657 5.28 -24.79 19.96
N GLU A 658 6.44 -25.34 20.30
CA GLU A 658 6.84 -25.58 21.69
C GLU A 658 6.98 -24.30 22.51
N GLU A 659 7.39 -23.20 21.86
CA GLU A 659 7.60 -21.91 22.51
C GLU A 659 6.31 -21.06 22.47
N THR A 660 5.59 -21.12 21.35
CA THR A 660 4.53 -20.15 21.04
C THR A 660 3.11 -20.69 21.16
N ALA A 661 2.95 -22.01 21.26
CA ALA A 661 1.69 -22.68 21.57
C ALA A 661 1.91 -23.96 22.39
N PRO A 662 2.37 -23.86 23.66
CA PRO A 662 2.56 -25.05 24.50
C PRO A 662 1.31 -25.93 24.57
N GLY A 663 1.47 -27.21 24.23
CA GLY A 663 0.37 -28.18 24.12
C GLY A 663 -0.19 -28.36 22.71
N MET A 664 0.29 -27.59 21.72
CA MET A 664 0.07 -27.88 20.31
C MET A 664 0.78 -29.18 19.92
N GLN A 665 0.11 -30.00 19.13
CA GLN A 665 0.67 -31.22 18.55
C GLN A 665 0.28 -31.31 17.08
N VAL A 666 1.19 -31.88 16.28
CA VAL A 666 0.95 -32.22 14.90
C VAL A 666 1.55 -33.59 14.58
N ALA A 667 0.84 -34.39 13.80
CA ALA A 667 1.33 -35.64 13.26
C ALA A 667 0.90 -35.80 11.81
N SER A 668 1.69 -36.53 11.03
CA SER A 668 1.40 -36.81 9.63
C SER A 668 1.86 -38.21 9.27
N VAL A 669 1.18 -38.80 8.29
CA VAL A 669 1.58 -40.05 7.65
C VAL A 669 1.42 -39.93 6.14
N LYS A 670 2.32 -40.55 5.40
CA LYS A 670 2.18 -40.68 3.95
C LYS A 670 1.01 -41.62 3.65
N VAL A 671 0.14 -41.22 2.73
CA VAL A 671 -0.95 -42.06 2.22
C VAL A 671 -0.84 -42.19 0.70
N ASP A 672 -1.71 -42.99 0.10
CA ASP A 672 -1.74 -43.11 -1.36
C ASP A 672 -2.12 -41.78 -2.01
N GLY A 673 -1.26 -41.26 -2.87
CA GLY A 673 -1.43 -39.98 -3.58
C GLY A 673 -1.44 -38.73 -2.70
N GLY A 674 -0.76 -38.74 -1.55
CA GLY A 674 -0.58 -37.55 -0.71
C GLY A 674 -0.24 -37.87 0.74
N TYR A 675 -0.86 -37.18 1.70
CA TYR A 675 -0.62 -37.36 3.14
C TYR A 675 -1.86 -37.09 3.99
N ALA A 676 -1.94 -37.75 5.15
CA ALA A 676 -2.85 -37.38 6.22
C ALA A 676 -2.08 -36.55 7.25
N ILE A 677 -2.71 -35.51 7.78
CA ILE A 677 -2.14 -34.65 8.83
C ILE A 677 -3.19 -34.25 9.86
N GLU A 678 -2.79 -34.22 11.12
CA GLU A 678 -3.65 -33.91 12.26
C GLU A 678 -3.04 -32.85 13.14
N PHE A 679 -3.90 -31.97 13.64
CA PHE A 679 -3.55 -30.89 14.54
C PHE A 679 -4.40 -30.98 15.80
N ARG A 680 -3.73 -30.76 16.93
CA ARG A 680 -4.35 -30.36 18.20
C ARG A 680 -3.86 -28.96 18.53
N LEU A 681 -4.78 -28.01 18.62
CA LEU A 681 -4.48 -26.61 18.92
C LEU A 681 -5.06 -26.24 20.30
N PRO A 682 -4.22 -25.86 21.28
CA PRO A 682 -4.69 -25.47 22.60
C PRO A 682 -5.46 -24.16 22.57
N TRP A 683 -6.67 -24.15 23.13
CA TRP A 683 -7.42 -22.91 23.34
C TRP A 683 -6.64 -21.92 24.22
N ALA A 684 -5.81 -22.43 25.14
CA ALA A 684 -4.97 -21.63 26.02
C ALA A 684 -3.85 -20.86 25.29
N ALA A 685 -3.49 -21.22 24.06
CA ALA A 685 -2.53 -20.46 23.25
C ALA A 685 -3.17 -19.31 22.46
N MET A 686 -4.50 -19.19 22.51
CA MET A 686 -5.25 -18.11 21.88
C MET A 686 -5.49 -16.96 22.87
N PRO A 687 -5.64 -15.71 22.40
CA PRO A 687 -5.89 -14.56 23.28
C PRO A 687 -7.19 -14.67 24.09
N THR A 688 -8.13 -15.51 23.66
CA THR A 688 -9.38 -15.80 24.36
C THR A 688 -9.78 -17.24 24.07
N GLN A 689 -10.33 -17.92 25.08
CA GLN A 689 -10.87 -19.26 24.92
C GLN A 689 -12.37 -19.19 24.57
N PRO A 690 -12.80 -19.71 23.41
CA PRO A 690 -14.21 -19.79 23.06
C PRO A 690 -14.93 -20.83 23.92
N LYS A 691 -16.26 -20.67 24.06
CA LYS A 691 -17.13 -21.60 24.80
C LYS A 691 -18.02 -22.37 23.82
N ALA A 692 -18.60 -23.48 24.27
CA ALA A 692 -19.69 -24.13 23.56
C ALA A 692 -20.78 -23.11 23.18
N GLY A 693 -21.29 -23.22 21.95
CA GLY A 693 -22.22 -22.27 21.32
C GLY A 693 -21.56 -21.03 20.70
N ALA A 694 -20.27 -20.76 20.94
CA ALA A 694 -19.58 -19.63 20.33
C ALA A 694 -19.32 -19.86 18.83
N THR A 695 -19.29 -18.78 18.06
CA THR A 695 -18.85 -18.80 16.66
C THR A 695 -17.47 -18.15 16.57
N VAL A 696 -16.51 -18.89 16.04
CA VAL A 696 -15.14 -18.43 15.78
C VAL A 696 -14.95 -18.15 14.29
N GLY A 697 -14.00 -17.29 13.95
CA GLY A 697 -13.48 -17.22 12.58
C GLY A 697 -12.40 -18.28 12.41
N LEU A 698 -12.48 -19.14 11.40
CA LEU A 698 -11.48 -20.18 11.17
C LEU A 698 -11.30 -20.46 9.68
N ASN A 699 -10.06 -20.41 9.18
CA ASN A 699 -9.75 -20.82 7.81
C ASN A 699 -8.73 -21.96 7.79
N LEU A 700 -8.87 -22.84 6.79
CA LEU A 700 -7.90 -23.88 6.47
C LEU A 700 -7.20 -23.49 5.18
N VAL A 701 -5.88 -23.55 5.18
CA VAL A 701 -5.06 -23.10 4.08
C VAL A 701 -4.09 -24.22 3.71
N MET A 702 -4.04 -24.56 2.43
CA MET A 702 -3.09 -25.50 1.88
C MET A 702 -2.08 -24.75 1.03
N TYR A 703 -0.81 -25.05 1.26
CA TYR A 703 0.32 -24.57 0.50
C TYR A 703 0.91 -25.78 -0.20
N ASP A 704 1.01 -25.67 -1.52
CA ASP A 704 1.47 -26.74 -2.39
C ASP A 704 2.71 -26.26 -3.17
N GLY A 705 3.71 -27.13 -3.22
CA GLY A 705 5.09 -26.87 -3.55
C GLY A 705 5.66 -27.88 -4.54
N ASP A 706 5.25 -27.77 -5.80
CA ASP A 706 5.71 -28.62 -6.90
C ASP A 706 7.15 -28.38 -7.36
N GLN A 707 8.13 -28.61 -6.48
CA GLN A 707 9.55 -28.53 -6.86
C GLN A 707 10.32 -29.77 -6.44
N GLU A 708 10.42 -30.73 -7.36
CA GLU A 708 11.22 -31.93 -7.16
C GLU A 708 12.69 -31.56 -6.94
N GLY A 709 13.32 -32.19 -5.94
CA GLY A 709 14.72 -31.92 -5.60
C GLY A 709 14.98 -30.50 -5.09
N ALA A 710 13.97 -29.82 -4.56
CA ALA A 710 14.10 -28.53 -3.91
C ALA A 710 15.29 -28.48 -2.94
N ARG A 711 16.10 -27.42 -3.04
CA ARG A 711 17.18 -27.18 -2.08
C ARG A 711 16.61 -27.05 -0.67
N VAL A 712 17.35 -27.55 0.32
CA VAL A 712 16.98 -27.44 1.72
C VAL A 712 16.67 -25.98 2.08
N GLY A 713 15.44 -25.76 2.56
CA GLY A 713 14.95 -24.46 3.00
C GLY A 713 14.59 -23.46 1.91
N ALA A 714 14.58 -23.85 0.62
CA ALA A 714 14.15 -23.00 -0.48
C ALA A 714 12.67 -22.58 -0.36
N ASN A 715 12.30 -21.44 -0.96
CA ASN A 715 10.90 -21.07 -1.14
C ASN A 715 10.36 -21.70 -2.42
N ILE A 716 9.43 -22.66 -2.30
CA ILE A 716 8.93 -23.46 -3.43
C ILE A 716 7.42 -23.31 -3.66
N SER A 717 6.73 -22.43 -2.91
CA SER A 717 5.28 -22.28 -3.01
C SER A 717 4.83 -22.03 -4.46
N GLN A 718 4.04 -22.95 -4.99
CA GLN A 718 3.58 -22.95 -6.37
C GLN A 718 2.08 -22.64 -6.43
N SER A 719 1.30 -23.33 -5.59
CA SER A 719 -0.14 -23.14 -5.45
C SER A 719 -0.54 -22.84 -4.01
N GLY A 720 -1.67 -22.16 -3.84
CA GLY A 720 -2.27 -21.94 -2.53
C GLY A 720 -3.78 -22.05 -2.59
N LEU A 721 -4.34 -22.98 -1.81
CA LEU A 721 -5.78 -23.22 -1.69
C LEU A 721 -6.26 -22.83 -0.29
N ALA A 722 -7.53 -22.47 -0.14
CA ALA A 722 -8.11 -22.16 1.17
C ALA A 722 -9.61 -22.44 1.23
N TRP A 723 -10.13 -22.85 2.40
CA TRP A 723 -11.56 -23.10 2.58
C TRP A 723 -12.41 -21.85 2.32
N SER A 724 -11.89 -20.66 2.63
CA SER A 724 -12.35 -19.42 2.00
C SER A 724 -11.20 -18.77 1.24
N ALA A 725 -11.34 -18.72 -0.08
CA ALA A 725 -10.33 -18.30 -1.03
C ALA A 725 -10.66 -16.92 -1.62
N PHE A 726 -9.94 -15.90 -1.15
CA PHE A 726 -9.96 -14.55 -1.71
C PHE A 726 -8.55 -14.14 -2.10
N SER A 727 -8.41 -13.40 -3.20
CA SER A 727 -7.11 -12.86 -3.64
C SER A 727 -6.52 -11.95 -2.57
N TRP A 728 -5.18 -11.94 -2.52
CA TRP A 728 -4.24 -11.27 -1.60
C TRP A 728 -4.81 -10.69 -0.29
N GLY A 729 -4.32 -11.21 0.84
CA GLY A 729 -4.56 -10.63 2.16
C GLY A 729 -5.82 -11.12 2.88
N GLY A 730 -6.90 -11.43 2.15
CA GLY A 730 -8.18 -11.87 2.74
C GLY A 730 -8.07 -13.13 3.61
N LYS A 731 -7.28 -14.12 3.19
CA LYS A 731 -7.15 -15.40 3.91
C LYS A 731 -6.14 -15.38 5.07
N GLN A 732 -5.14 -14.50 5.04
CA GLN A 732 -4.04 -14.48 6.02
C GLN A 732 -4.12 -13.31 7.00
N ALA A 733 -4.72 -12.18 6.62
CA ALA A 733 -4.59 -10.94 7.36
C ALA A 733 -5.92 -10.23 7.70
N LEU A 734 -7.06 -10.75 7.23
CA LEU A 734 -8.40 -10.17 7.48
C LEU A 734 -9.32 -11.19 8.19
N PRO A 735 -9.18 -11.39 9.52
CA PRO A 735 -9.88 -12.46 10.24
C PRO A 735 -11.41 -12.39 10.17
N TYR A 736 -11.96 -11.18 10.12
CA TYR A 736 -13.39 -10.96 9.91
C TYR A 736 -13.93 -11.54 8.57
N LEU A 737 -13.04 -11.86 7.61
CA LEU A 737 -13.36 -12.53 6.34
C LEU A 737 -13.06 -14.05 6.34
N TRP A 738 -12.77 -14.65 7.49
CA TRP A 738 -12.59 -16.11 7.61
C TRP A 738 -13.93 -16.86 7.71
N PRO A 739 -14.02 -18.14 7.30
CA PRO A 739 -15.21 -18.96 7.53
C PRO A 739 -15.71 -18.90 8.98
N ARG A 740 -17.02 -19.13 9.16
CA ARG A 740 -17.63 -19.14 10.51
C ARG A 740 -17.79 -20.56 11.01
N VAL A 741 -17.09 -20.89 12.09
CA VAL A 741 -17.20 -22.20 12.75
C VAL A 741 -17.92 -22.04 14.09
N THR A 742 -19.08 -22.66 14.23
CA THR A 742 -19.83 -22.69 15.49
C THR A 742 -19.44 -23.92 16.30
N LEU A 743 -19.08 -23.73 17.56
CA LEU A 743 -18.82 -24.81 18.50
C LEU A 743 -20.17 -25.39 18.97
N GLY A 744 -20.52 -26.60 18.52
CA GLY A 744 -21.76 -27.27 18.91
C GLY A 744 -21.80 -27.57 20.42
N ASN A 745 -23.00 -27.60 21.01
CA ASN A 745 -23.17 -27.79 22.47
C ASN A 745 -22.72 -29.16 22.97
#